data_AF-A0AA97K4D7-F1
#
_entry.id   AF-A0AA97K4D7-F1
#
_cell.length_a   1.000
_cell.length_b   1.000
_cell.length_c   1.000
_cell.angle_alpha   90.00
_cell.angle_beta   90.00
_cell.angle_gamma   90.00
#
_symmetry.space_group_name_H-M   'P 1'
#
loop_
_entity.id
_entity.type
_entity.pdbx_description
1 polymer ?
#
loop_
_entity_poly.entity_id
_entity_poly.type
_entity_poly.pdbx_seq_one_letter_code
_entity_poly.pdbx_strand_id
1 'polypeptide(L)'
;MAGRSMQAARCPTDELSLSNCAVVNEKDFQSGLHVIVRTSPTHKYVFTLRSHQSVVPGSIAFSLPQRKWAGLSIGQDIDVSRYDFDKTKQCIGTMTIEIDFLQKKSIDSNPYDSDKMAAEFIQQFNNQAFTVGQQLVFSFNDKLFALVVKDIEAMDPSILKGEPASGKKQKIEIGLVVGNSQVAFEKAENSSLTLVGKSKTRENRQSIINPDWNFEKMGIGGLDKEFSDIFRRAFASRVFPPEIVEQMGCKHVKGILLYGPPGCGKTLMARQIGKMLNAREPKIVNGPEILNKYVGESEANIRKLFADAEEEQRRLGANSGVHIIIFDEIDAICKQRGSMAGSTGVHDTVVNQLLSKIDGVEQLNNILVIGMTNRPDLIDEALLRPGRLEVKMEIGLPDEKGRMQILNIHTSRMRTHKLLASDVDVGELAVETKNFSGAELEGLVRAAQSTAMNRHIKASTKVEVDMEKAESLQVTRSDFLASLENDIKPAFGTNQEDYASYIMNGIISWGDPVTRVLDDGELLVQQAKNSDRTPLVSVLLEGPPHSGKTALAAKIAEDSNFPFIKICSPDKMIGFSETAKCQAIKKIFDDAYKSQLSCVVVDDIERLLDYVPIGPRFSNLVLQALLVLLKKPPPHGRKLLIIGTTSRKDVLQEMEMLDAFSTMVHVPNIATGDHLMEALELLGSFKDKERNTIAQNVKGRKVWIGIKKLLMLIEMSLQMDPEYRVRKFLALLREEGASPLD
;
A
#
# COMPACT_ATOMS: atom_id res chain seq x y z
N MET A 1 -24.37 53.75 -41.18
CA MET A 1 -23.67 53.62 -42.47
C MET A 1 -24.55 52.77 -43.38
N ALA A 2 -24.86 53.24 -44.58
CA ALA A 2 -25.71 52.51 -45.52
C ALA A 2 -24.99 51.23 -45.97
N GLY A 3 -25.65 50.08 -45.86
CA GLY A 3 -25.15 48.82 -46.40
C GLY A 3 -25.24 48.84 -47.93
N ARG A 4 -24.23 48.26 -48.58
CA ARG A 4 -24.20 48.06 -50.03
C ARG A 4 -24.35 46.56 -50.31
N SER A 5 -25.26 46.20 -51.20
CA SER A 5 -25.39 44.83 -51.68
C SER A 5 -24.25 44.52 -52.64
N MET A 6 -23.56 43.40 -52.42
CA MET A 6 -22.43 42.94 -53.23
C MET A 6 -22.51 41.43 -53.47
N GLN A 7 -21.83 40.94 -54.51
CA GLN A 7 -21.79 39.50 -54.81
C GLN A 7 -20.55 38.82 -54.27
N ALA A 8 -20.72 37.64 -53.65
CA ALA A 8 -19.62 36.82 -53.18
C ALA A 8 -18.88 36.16 -54.36
N ALA A 9 -17.59 36.43 -54.52
CA ALA A 9 -16.72 35.88 -55.56
C ALA A 9 -15.63 34.96 -54.96
N ARG A 10 -14.90 34.26 -55.83
CA ARG A 10 -13.75 33.43 -55.45
C ARG A 10 -12.48 34.27 -55.37
N CYS A 11 -11.66 34.02 -54.34
CA CYS A 11 -10.31 34.62 -54.22
C CYS A 11 -9.47 34.38 -55.50
N PRO A 12 -8.85 35.43 -56.08
CA PRO A 12 -8.11 35.32 -57.34
C PRO A 12 -6.82 34.50 -57.28
N THR A 13 -6.08 34.60 -56.17
CA THR A 13 -4.78 33.94 -55.98
C THR A 13 -4.69 33.27 -54.61
N ASP A 14 -3.79 32.29 -54.50
CA ASP A 14 -3.53 31.58 -53.25
C ASP A 14 -2.80 32.47 -52.22
N GLU A 15 -1.96 33.40 -52.66
CA GLU A 15 -1.31 34.38 -51.79
C GLU A 15 -2.34 35.26 -51.05
N LEU A 16 -3.36 35.72 -51.76
CA LEU A 16 -4.46 36.46 -51.16
C LEU A 16 -5.30 35.57 -50.21
N SER A 17 -5.38 34.27 -50.49
CA SER A 17 -6.04 33.31 -49.61
C SER A 17 -5.32 33.15 -48.26
N LEU A 18 -4.00 33.31 -48.21
CA LEU A 18 -3.20 33.26 -46.97
C LEU A 18 -3.32 34.54 -46.14
N SER A 19 -3.74 35.65 -46.75
CA SER A 19 -3.81 36.95 -46.06
C SER A 19 -5.01 37.10 -45.11
N ASN A 20 -5.95 36.15 -45.11
CA ASN A 20 -7.23 36.21 -44.38
C ASN A 20 -8.02 37.52 -44.58
N CYS A 21 -7.81 38.22 -45.70
CA CYS A 21 -8.56 39.41 -46.07
C CYS A 21 -9.67 39.07 -47.08
N ALA A 22 -10.81 39.75 -46.99
CA ALA A 22 -11.81 39.77 -48.05
C ALA A 22 -11.34 40.71 -49.16
N VAL A 23 -11.24 40.21 -50.39
CA VAL A 23 -10.60 40.92 -51.49
C VAL A 23 -11.63 41.70 -52.28
N VAL A 24 -11.40 42.99 -52.48
CA VAL A 24 -12.33 43.93 -53.12
C VAL A 24 -11.65 44.69 -54.26
N ASN A 25 -12.44 45.31 -55.14
CA ASN A 25 -11.88 46.22 -56.13
C ASN A 25 -11.51 47.57 -55.47
N GLU A 26 -10.40 48.18 -55.90
CA GLU A 26 -9.94 49.51 -55.45
C GLU A 26 -10.99 50.62 -55.63
N LYS A 27 -11.90 50.46 -56.60
CA LYS A 27 -13.00 51.40 -56.87
C LYS A 27 -14.12 51.36 -55.83
N ASP A 28 -14.27 50.26 -55.10
CA ASP A 28 -15.36 50.09 -54.14
C ASP A 28 -14.94 50.41 -52.71
N PHE A 29 -13.79 49.89 -52.27
CA PHE A 29 -13.27 50.09 -50.92
C PHE A 29 -11.73 50.13 -50.92
N GLN A 30 -11.17 50.88 -49.97
CA GLN A 30 -9.74 50.94 -49.74
C GLN A 30 -9.25 49.75 -48.89
N SER A 31 -8.01 49.34 -49.12
CA SER A 31 -7.32 48.34 -48.28
C SER A 31 -7.22 48.78 -46.82
N GLY A 32 -7.34 47.83 -45.88
CA GLY A 32 -7.19 48.08 -44.44
C GLY A 32 -8.45 48.58 -43.74
N LEU A 33 -9.56 48.74 -44.47
CA LEU A 33 -10.88 48.95 -43.88
C LEU A 33 -11.49 47.63 -43.41
N HIS A 34 -12.41 47.70 -42.45
CA HIS A 34 -13.15 46.54 -41.97
C HIS A 34 -14.63 46.64 -42.34
N VAL A 35 -15.21 45.49 -42.67
CA VAL A 35 -16.62 45.39 -43.05
C VAL A 35 -17.29 44.27 -42.29
N ILE A 36 -18.58 44.45 -42.04
CA ILE A 36 -19.48 43.43 -41.55
C ILE A 36 -20.34 42.94 -42.72
N VAL A 37 -20.24 41.65 -42.98
CA VAL A 37 -21.00 40.92 -43.99
C VAL A 37 -22.17 40.24 -43.31
N ARG A 38 -23.39 40.50 -43.81
CA ARG A 38 -24.62 39.91 -43.31
C ARG A 38 -25.17 38.95 -44.36
N THR A 39 -25.28 37.68 -44.00
CA THR A 39 -25.89 36.63 -44.84
C THR A 39 -27.32 36.33 -44.41
N SER A 40 -27.66 36.58 -43.14
CA SER A 40 -29.01 36.53 -42.59
C SER A 40 -29.16 37.58 -41.46
N PRO A 41 -30.37 37.85 -40.95
CA PRO A 41 -30.56 38.82 -39.84
C PRO A 41 -29.80 38.46 -38.56
N THR A 42 -29.51 37.17 -38.37
CA THR A 42 -28.86 36.59 -37.18
C THR A 42 -27.36 36.40 -37.35
N HIS A 43 -26.86 36.17 -38.58
CA HIS A 43 -25.44 35.88 -38.82
C HIS A 43 -24.70 37.11 -39.32
N LYS A 44 -23.71 37.54 -38.54
CA LYS A 44 -22.86 38.70 -38.81
C LYS A 44 -21.40 38.27 -38.76
N TYR A 45 -20.68 38.45 -39.85
CA TYR A 45 -19.27 38.11 -39.95
C TYR A 45 -18.45 39.35 -40.24
N VAL A 46 -17.34 39.57 -39.53
CA VAL A 46 -16.47 40.73 -39.73
C VAL A 46 -15.23 40.30 -40.51
N PHE A 47 -14.90 41.06 -41.56
CA PHE A 47 -13.76 40.81 -42.42
C PHE A 47 -12.92 42.08 -42.60
N THR A 48 -11.61 41.87 -42.80
CA THR A 48 -10.68 42.93 -43.20
C THR A 48 -10.59 42.98 -44.71
N LEU A 49 -10.61 44.18 -45.29
CA LEU A 49 -10.57 44.37 -46.73
C LEU A 49 -9.13 44.52 -47.24
N ARG A 50 -8.86 43.88 -48.39
CA ARG A 50 -7.66 44.10 -49.20
C ARG A 50 -8.07 44.35 -50.64
N SER A 51 -7.57 45.40 -51.24
CA SER A 51 -7.92 45.78 -52.61
C SER A 51 -7.04 45.02 -53.63
N HIS A 52 -7.64 44.55 -54.72
CA HIS A 52 -6.94 43.91 -55.82
C HIS A 52 -7.65 44.19 -57.15
N GLN A 53 -6.87 44.44 -58.21
CA GLN A 53 -7.39 44.89 -59.51
C GLN A 53 -8.19 43.82 -60.25
N SER A 54 -7.97 42.54 -59.95
CA SER A 54 -8.64 41.41 -60.63
C SER A 54 -10.06 41.11 -60.13
N VAL A 55 -10.55 41.82 -59.11
CA VAL A 55 -11.92 41.62 -58.57
C VAL A 55 -12.89 42.52 -59.33
N VAL A 56 -14.05 42.01 -59.71
CA VAL A 56 -15.06 42.79 -60.44
C VAL A 56 -15.69 43.83 -59.50
N PRO A 57 -15.85 45.11 -59.91
CA PRO A 57 -16.56 46.11 -59.09
C PRO A 57 -17.98 45.65 -58.74
N GLY A 58 -18.39 45.82 -57.48
CA GLY A 58 -19.65 45.30 -56.95
C GLY A 58 -19.58 43.86 -56.43
N SER A 59 -18.40 43.21 -56.47
CA SER A 59 -18.18 41.88 -55.89
C SER A 59 -17.09 41.88 -54.81
N ILE A 60 -17.20 40.96 -53.84
CA ILE A 60 -16.20 40.70 -52.81
C ILE A 60 -15.72 39.26 -52.94
N ALA A 61 -14.44 39.07 -53.16
CA ALA A 61 -13.83 37.75 -53.28
C ALA A 61 -13.37 37.21 -51.92
N PHE A 62 -13.81 35.99 -51.60
CA PHE A 62 -13.49 35.30 -50.34
C PHE A 62 -12.64 34.05 -50.58
N SER A 63 -11.76 33.76 -49.63
CA SER A 63 -10.96 32.53 -49.62
C SER A 63 -11.83 31.30 -49.28
N LEU A 64 -11.34 30.09 -49.56
CA LEU A 64 -12.07 28.86 -49.23
C LEU A 64 -12.33 28.71 -47.71
N PRO A 65 -11.36 28.94 -46.81
CA PRO A 65 -11.60 28.93 -45.36
C PRO A 65 -12.66 29.94 -44.92
N GLN A 66 -12.58 31.18 -45.40
CA GLN A 66 -13.55 32.24 -45.08
C GLN A 66 -14.96 31.88 -45.53
N ARG A 67 -15.12 31.32 -46.73
CA ARG A 67 -16.42 30.88 -47.25
C ARG A 67 -17.00 29.72 -46.45
N LYS A 68 -16.16 28.76 -46.05
CA LYS A 68 -16.59 27.65 -45.19
C LYS A 68 -17.05 28.13 -43.82
N TRP A 69 -16.32 29.08 -43.23
CA TRP A 69 -16.68 29.67 -41.95
C TRP A 69 -17.97 30.51 -42.03
N ALA A 70 -18.10 31.39 -43.03
CA ALA A 70 -19.26 32.27 -43.17
C ALA A 70 -20.46 31.65 -43.91
N GLY A 71 -20.34 30.42 -44.43
CA GLY A 71 -21.39 29.74 -45.18
C GLY A 71 -21.72 30.39 -46.53
N LEU A 72 -20.72 30.94 -47.22
CA LEU A 72 -20.91 31.73 -48.45
C LEU A 72 -20.73 30.89 -49.73
N SER A 73 -21.71 31.00 -50.64
CA SER A 73 -21.63 30.44 -51.99
C SER A 73 -21.16 31.48 -53.01
N ILE A 74 -20.52 31.03 -54.10
CA ILE A 74 -20.10 31.93 -55.19
C ILE A 74 -21.35 32.44 -55.91
N GLY A 75 -21.43 33.74 -56.16
CA GLY A 75 -22.57 34.42 -56.78
C GLY A 75 -23.71 34.76 -55.83
N GLN A 76 -23.57 34.51 -54.53
CA GLN A 76 -24.56 34.87 -53.52
C GLN A 76 -24.54 36.38 -53.27
N ASP A 77 -25.71 37.01 -53.25
CA ASP A 77 -25.87 38.41 -52.84
C ASP A 77 -25.73 38.53 -51.31
N ILE A 78 -24.89 39.46 -50.87
CA ILE A 78 -24.58 39.71 -49.46
C ILE A 78 -24.66 41.21 -49.16
N ASP A 79 -25.12 41.53 -47.95
CA ASP A 79 -25.15 42.91 -47.46
C ASP A 79 -23.86 43.24 -46.74
N VAL A 80 -23.13 44.22 -47.26
CA VAL A 80 -21.83 44.65 -46.74
C VAL A 80 -21.97 46.05 -46.19
N SER A 81 -21.60 46.24 -44.92
CA SER A 81 -21.55 47.56 -44.30
C SER A 81 -20.20 47.77 -43.63
N ARG A 82 -19.72 49.02 -43.60
CA ARG A 82 -18.48 49.35 -42.92
C ARG A 82 -18.62 49.12 -41.41
N TYR A 83 -17.59 48.52 -40.83
CA TYR A 83 -17.49 48.23 -39.41
C TYR A 83 -16.28 48.97 -38.84
N ASP A 84 -16.51 49.89 -37.90
CA ASP A 84 -15.43 50.58 -37.21
C ASP A 84 -15.28 49.97 -35.80
N PHE A 85 -14.05 49.56 -35.47
CA PHE A 85 -13.72 48.96 -34.18
C PHE A 85 -13.62 50.00 -33.06
N ASP A 86 -14.14 49.66 -31.88
CA ASP A 86 -13.86 50.40 -30.66
C ASP A 86 -12.47 50.00 -30.13
N LYS A 87 -11.47 50.83 -30.46
CA LYS A 87 -10.07 50.63 -30.08
C LYS A 87 -9.82 50.55 -28.57
N THR A 88 -10.78 50.95 -27.73
CA THR A 88 -10.62 50.88 -26.27
C THR A 88 -11.01 49.53 -25.68
N LYS A 89 -11.83 48.73 -26.39
CA LYS A 89 -12.41 47.48 -25.87
C LYS A 89 -12.21 46.27 -26.77
N GLN A 90 -11.95 46.50 -28.05
CA GLN A 90 -11.88 45.43 -29.06
C GLN A 90 -10.47 45.22 -29.60
N CYS A 91 -9.45 45.86 -29.04
CA CYS A 91 -8.06 45.51 -29.34
C CYS A 91 -7.70 44.21 -28.63
N ILE A 92 -7.15 43.26 -29.39
CA ILE A 92 -6.78 41.95 -28.89
C ILE A 92 -5.55 42.08 -28.00
N GLY A 93 -5.65 41.67 -26.74
CA GLY A 93 -4.53 41.51 -25.82
C GLY A 93 -3.91 40.14 -25.93
N THR A 94 -4.72 39.09 -25.80
CA THR A 94 -4.28 37.69 -25.94
C THR A 94 -5.28 36.94 -26.82
N MET A 95 -4.79 36.15 -27.79
CA MET A 95 -5.63 35.30 -28.64
C MET A 95 -5.14 33.86 -28.61
N THR A 96 -6.05 32.94 -28.34
CA THR A 96 -5.77 31.49 -28.37
C THR A 96 -6.21 30.90 -29.69
N ILE A 97 -5.31 30.20 -30.37
CA ILE A 97 -5.53 29.64 -31.70
C ILE A 97 -5.25 28.14 -31.68
N GLU A 98 -6.25 27.35 -32.09
CA GLU A 98 -6.07 25.93 -32.38
C GLU A 98 -5.38 25.75 -33.74
N ILE A 99 -4.30 24.97 -33.79
CA ILE A 99 -3.49 24.73 -34.98
C ILE A 99 -3.43 23.23 -35.33
N ASP A 100 -3.57 22.92 -36.62
CA ASP A 100 -3.34 21.60 -37.19
C ASP A 100 -2.77 21.71 -38.62
N PHE A 101 -2.23 20.62 -39.17
CA PHE A 101 -1.78 20.58 -40.56
C PHE A 101 -2.98 20.65 -41.51
N LEU A 102 -2.94 21.55 -42.50
CA LEU A 102 -4.01 21.66 -43.50
C LEU A 102 -4.09 20.41 -44.39
N GLN A 103 -2.94 19.83 -44.74
CA GLN A 103 -2.85 18.63 -45.57
C GLN A 103 -2.36 17.43 -44.75
N LYS A 104 -3.20 16.40 -44.64
CA LYS A 104 -2.85 15.17 -43.91
C LYS A 104 -1.68 14.38 -44.53
N LYS A 105 -1.32 14.68 -45.79
CA LYS A 105 -0.20 14.03 -46.50
C LYS A 105 1.17 14.63 -46.16
N SER A 106 1.22 15.83 -45.58
CA SER A 106 2.46 16.59 -45.30
C SER A 106 2.78 16.66 -43.80
N ILE A 107 2.17 15.79 -43.00
CA ILE A 107 2.38 15.72 -41.55
C ILE A 107 3.84 15.30 -41.29
N ASP A 108 4.53 16.08 -40.47
CA ASP A 108 5.84 15.71 -39.92
C ASP A 108 5.85 15.80 -38.39
N SER A 109 6.87 15.18 -37.80
CA SER A 109 7.14 15.18 -36.37
C SER A 109 8.14 16.27 -35.94
N ASN A 110 8.42 17.24 -36.81
CA ASN A 110 9.38 18.30 -36.51
C ASN A 110 8.81 19.26 -35.44
N PRO A 111 9.64 19.71 -34.49
CA PRO A 111 9.21 20.71 -33.52
C PRO A 111 9.08 22.08 -34.18
N TYR A 112 7.92 22.72 -34.00
CA TYR A 112 7.68 24.09 -34.47
C TYR A 112 7.78 25.07 -33.29
N ASP A 113 8.55 26.13 -33.47
CA ASP A 113 8.78 27.16 -32.46
C ASP A 113 7.59 28.14 -32.41
N SER A 114 6.74 27.96 -31.41
CA SER A 114 5.53 28.77 -31.17
C SER A 114 5.83 30.26 -30.98
N ASP A 115 7.02 30.63 -30.47
CA ASP A 115 7.38 32.04 -30.25
C ASP A 115 7.67 32.73 -31.60
N LYS A 116 8.39 32.04 -32.49
CA LYS A 116 8.62 32.52 -33.87
C LYS A 116 7.34 32.54 -34.69
N MET A 117 6.52 31.50 -34.57
CA MET A 117 5.22 31.44 -35.22
C MET A 117 4.30 32.57 -34.77
N ALA A 118 4.29 32.91 -33.48
CA ALA A 118 3.47 34.00 -32.96
C ALA A 118 3.95 35.35 -33.49
N ALA A 119 5.27 35.57 -33.54
CA ALA A 119 5.85 36.79 -34.09
C ALA A 119 5.52 36.97 -35.59
N GLU A 120 5.68 35.90 -36.38
CA GLU A 120 5.36 35.92 -37.82
C GLU A 120 3.85 36.06 -38.06
N PHE A 121 3.03 35.43 -37.23
CA PHE A 121 1.57 35.59 -37.26
C PHE A 121 1.17 37.05 -37.03
N ILE A 122 1.70 37.70 -36.00
CA ILE A 122 1.41 39.13 -35.73
C ILE A 122 1.94 40.01 -36.86
N GLN A 123 3.12 39.71 -37.42
CA GLN A 123 3.67 40.45 -38.54
C GLN A 123 2.79 40.35 -39.81
N GLN A 124 2.24 39.16 -40.09
CA GLN A 124 1.40 38.91 -41.26
C GLN A 124 -0.03 39.45 -41.09
N PHE A 125 -0.62 39.29 -39.90
CA PHE A 125 -2.03 39.59 -39.63
C PHE A 125 -2.23 40.87 -38.79
N ASN A 126 -1.26 41.77 -38.77
CA ASN A 126 -1.39 43.05 -38.08
C ASN A 126 -2.56 43.87 -38.65
N ASN A 127 -3.30 44.54 -37.77
CA ASN A 127 -4.47 45.35 -38.10
C ASN A 127 -5.55 44.57 -38.86
N GLN A 128 -5.74 43.29 -38.52
CA GLN A 128 -6.82 42.46 -39.05
C GLN A 128 -7.84 42.09 -37.97
N ALA A 129 -9.11 42.02 -38.40
CA ALA A 129 -10.23 41.55 -37.61
C ALA A 129 -10.22 40.03 -37.47
N PHE A 130 -10.36 39.54 -36.24
CA PHE A 130 -10.59 38.14 -35.92
C PHE A 130 -11.85 37.96 -35.08
N THR A 131 -12.52 36.83 -35.31
CA THR A 131 -13.72 36.43 -34.56
C THR A 131 -13.51 35.03 -33.97
N VAL A 132 -14.05 34.81 -32.77
CA VAL A 132 -14.05 33.47 -32.14
C VAL A 132 -14.73 32.46 -33.07
N GLY A 133 -14.07 31.34 -33.31
CA GLY A 133 -14.48 30.28 -34.24
C GLY A 133 -14.05 30.50 -35.70
N GLN A 134 -13.38 31.61 -36.03
CA GLN A 134 -12.91 31.87 -37.39
C GLN A 134 -11.82 30.89 -37.82
N GLN A 135 -12.01 30.32 -39.01
CA GLN A 135 -11.04 29.42 -39.65
C GLN A 135 -10.18 30.17 -40.66
N LEU A 136 -8.86 30.01 -40.59
CA LEU A 136 -7.93 30.55 -41.58
C LEU A 136 -6.78 29.58 -41.87
N VAL A 137 -5.94 29.95 -42.84
CA VAL A 137 -4.74 29.21 -43.20
C VAL A 137 -3.53 30.09 -42.93
N PHE A 138 -2.53 29.51 -42.29
CA PHE A 138 -1.25 30.16 -41.99
C PHE A 138 -0.12 29.40 -42.64
N SER A 139 0.82 30.12 -43.24
CA SER A 139 2.02 29.53 -43.82
C SER A 139 3.21 29.80 -42.93
N PHE A 140 3.96 28.76 -42.59
CA PHE A 140 5.17 28.87 -41.80
C PHE A 140 6.20 27.85 -42.30
N ASN A 141 7.41 28.29 -42.63
CA ASN A 141 8.47 27.47 -43.24
C ASN A 141 7.97 26.58 -44.40
N ASP A 142 7.29 27.19 -45.38
CA ASP A 142 6.71 26.52 -46.57
C ASP A 142 5.66 25.42 -46.27
N LYS A 143 5.16 25.36 -45.03
CA LYS A 143 4.04 24.48 -44.65
C LYS A 143 2.77 25.25 -44.43
N LEU A 144 1.64 24.58 -44.67
CA LEU A 144 0.30 25.15 -44.51
C LEU A 144 -0.40 24.55 -43.30
N PHE A 145 -0.80 25.42 -42.39
CA PHE A 145 -1.53 25.11 -41.18
C PHE A 145 -2.97 25.61 -41.27
N ALA A 146 -3.91 24.79 -40.82
CA ALA A 146 -5.27 25.21 -40.57
C ALA A 146 -5.35 25.76 -39.14
N LEU A 147 -5.80 27.00 -39.00
CA LEU A 147 -5.98 27.67 -37.73
C LEU A 147 -7.45 27.89 -37.43
N VAL A 148 -7.83 27.74 -36.17
CA VAL A 148 -9.16 28.09 -35.66
C VAL A 148 -9.00 28.98 -34.43
N VAL A 149 -9.56 30.18 -34.47
CA VAL A 149 -9.54 31.08 -33.31
C VAL A 149 -10.48 30.54 -32.24
N LYS A 150 -10.00 30.33 -31.01
CA LYS A 150 -10.77 29.69 -29.92
C LYS A 150 -11.26 30.66 -28.89
N ASP A 151 -10.38 31.56 -28.47
CA ASP A 151 -10.69 32.55 -27.45
C ASP A 151 -9.93 33.84 -27.76
N ILE A 152 -10.54 34.96 -27.43
CA ILE A 152 -9.97 36.29 -27.63
C ILE A 152 -10.19 37.08 -26.34
N GLU A 153 -9.10 37.58 -25.78
CA GLU A 153 -9.09 38.45 -24.61
C GLU A 153 -8.72 39.87 -25.06
N ALA A 154 -9.53 40.85 -24.66
CA ALA A 154 -9.26 42.25 -24.89
C ALA A 154 -8.03 42.70 -24.09
N MET A 155 -7.32 43.68 -24.64
CA MET A 155 -6.24 44.37 -23.94
C MET A 155 -6.80 45.14 -22.74
N ASP A 156 -6.11 45.06 -21.59
CA ASP A 156 -6.49 45.85 -20.42
C ASP A 156 -6.33 47.35 -20.75
N PRO A 157 -7.40 48.17 -20.66
CA PRO A 157 -7.31 49.60 -20.93
C PRO A 157 -6.35 50.35 -19.99
N SER A 158 -5.95 49.75 -18.87
CA SER A 158 -4.96 50.28 -17.93
C SER A 158 -3.53 50.29 -18.51
N ILE A 159 -3.22 49.32 -19.38
CA ILE A 159 -1.91 49.21 -20.07
C ILE A 159 -1.75 50.33 -21.11
N LEU A 160 -2.84 50.73 -21.76
CA LEU A 160 -2.86 51.89 -22.68
C LEU A 160 -2.64 53.23 -21.96
N LYS A 161 -2.83 53.28 -20.63
CA LYS A 161 -2.65 54.47 -19.77
C LYS A 161 -1.37 54.45 -18.92
N GLY A 162 -0.58 53.38 -18.96
CA GLY A 162 0.67 53.25 -18.19
C GLY A 162 0.52 52.84 -16.72
N GLU A 163 -0.64 52.30 -16.31
CA GLU A 163 -0.91 51.80 -14.95
C GLU A 163 -0.68 50.28 -14.84
N PRO A 164 -0.37 49.73 -13.64
CA PRO A 164 -0.17 48.29 -13.46
C PRO A 164 -1.45 47.50 -13.77
N ALA A 165 -1.31 46.38 -14.48
CA ALA A 165 -2.41 45.58 -15.01
C ALA A 165 -3.39 45.12 -13.92
N SER A 166 -4.68 45.41 -14.12
CA SER A 166 -5.77 44.83 -13.35
C SER A 166 -6.01 43.43 -13.89
N GLY A 167 -5.77 42.39 -13.09
CA GLY A 167 -5.79 40.98 -13.52
C GLY A 167 -7.12 40.42 -14.06
N LYS A 168 -8.13 41.24 -14.39
CA LYS A 168 -9.38 40.82 -15.04
C LYS A 168 -9.28 41.03 -16.55
N LYS A 169 -8.97 39.94 -17.26
CA LYS A 169 -9.01 39.91 -18.73
C LYS A 169 -10.47 39.80 -19.22
N GLN A 170 -10.90 40.69 -20.10
CA GLN A 170 -12.25 40.68 -20.66
C GLN A 170 -12.28 39.79 -21.92
N LYS A 171 -13.12 38.75 -21.93
CA LYS A 171 -13.35 37.95 -23.14
C LYS A 171 -14.22 38.71 -24.13
N ILE A 172 -13.84 38.66 -25.41
CA ILE A 172 -14.53 39.32 -26.52
C ILE A 172 -14.76 38.34 -27.66
N GLU A 173 -15.88 38.47 -28.37
CA GLU A 173 -16.18 37.61 -29.53
C GLU A 173 -15.46 38.06 -30.80
N ILE A 174 -15.25 39.38 -30.95
CA ILE A 174 -14.64 39.99 -32.13
C ILE A 174 -13.58 40.99 -31.66
N GLY A 175 -12.37 40.90 -32.21
CA GLY A 175 -11.29 41.81 -31.90
C GLY A 175 -10.41 42.15 -33.10
N LEU A 176 -9.61 43.20 -32.94
CA LEU A 176 -8.61 43.68 -33.88
C LEU A 176 -7.21 43.32 -33.37
N VAL A 177 -6.43 42.60 -34.17
CA VAL A 177 -5.01 42.32 -33.88
C VAL A 177 -4.21 43.60 -34.01
N VAL A 178 -3.41 43.89 -33.00
CA VAL A 178 -2.48 45.02 -32.93
C VAL A 178 -1.06 44.50 -32.70
N GLY A 179 -0.04 45.32 -32.96
CA GLY A 179 1.36 44.87 -32.88
C GLY A 179 1.81 44.37 -31.49
N ASN A 180 1.09 44.71 -30.43
CA ASN A 180 1.32 44.26 -29.05
C ASN A 180 0.35 43.14 -28.61
N SER A 181 -0.44 42.58 -29.52
CA SER A 181 -1.25 41.38 -29.25
C SER A 181 -0.34 40.17 -29.05
N GLN A 182 -0.68 39.33 -28.07
CA GLN A 182 -0.01 38.06 -27.81
C GLN A 182 -0.85 36.90 -28.39
N VAL A 183 -0.18 35.92 -29.00
CA VAL A 183 -0.84 34.75 -29.57
C VAL A 183 -0.37 33.51 -28.81
N ALA A 184 -1.32 32.68 -28.38
CA ALA A 184 -1.06 31.39 -27.79
C ALA A 184 -1.59 30.30 -28.73
N PHE A 185 -0.73 29.36 -29.12
CA PHE A 185 -1.14 28.22 -29.93
C PHE A 185 -1.51 27.01 -29.05
N GLU A 186 -2.60 26.34 -29.42
CA GLU A 186 -2.97 25.03 -28.91
C GLU A 186 -3.05 24.04 -30.08
N LYS A 187 -2.57 22.81 -29.91
CA LYS A 187 -2.72 21.78 -30.95
C LYS A 187 -4.14 21.22 -30.92
N ALA A 188 -4.66 20.78 -32.07
CA ALA A 188 -5.89 20.01 -32.09
C ALA A 188 -5.73 18.65 -31.37
N GLU A 189 -6.79 18.15 -30.71
CA GLU A 189 -6.74 16.93 -29.86
C GLU A 189 -6.21 15.67 -30.58
N ASN A 190 -6.42 15.61 -31.90
CA ASN A 190 -6.00 14.49 -32.76
C ASN A 190 -4.76 14.79 -33.59
N SER A 191 -4.12 15.95 -33.41
CA SER A 191 -2.93 16.33 -34.16
C SER A 191 -1.66 15.75 -33.55
N SER A 192 -0.74 15.31 -34.41
CA SER A 192 0.63 14.90 -34.05
C SER A 192 1.62 16.08 -34.02
N LEU A 193 1.12 17.32 -34.14
CA LEU A 193 1.94 18.53 -34.15
C LEU A 193 2.67 18.72 -32.81
N THR A 194 3.97 18.98 -32.88
CA THR A 194 4.82 19.24 -31.70
C THR A 194 5.17 20.72 -31.63
N LEU A 195 4.56 21.43 -30.68
CA LEU A 195 4.80 22.87 -30.43
C LEU A 195 5.81 23.06 -29.27
N VAL A 196 6.87 23.81 -29.55
CA VAL A 196 7.92 24.18 -28.59
C VAL A 196 7.89 25.70 -28.36
N GLY A 197 8.25 26.19 -27.18
CA GLY A 197 8.26 27.62 -26.85
C GLY A 197 7.25 28.02 -25.78
N LYS A 198 7.18 29.33 -25.50
CA LYS A 198 6.37 29.91 -24.41
C LYS A 198 4.99 30.35 -24.86
N SER A 199 4.83 30.69 -26.14
CA SER A 199 3.58 31.09 -26.81
C SER A 199 2.65 29.90 -27.11
N LYS A 200 2.60 28.91 -26.22
CA LYS A 200 1.61 27.83 -26.24
C LYS A 200 0.71 27.96 -25.04
N THR A 201 -0.57 27.61 -25.18
CA THR A 201 -1.43 27.45 -24.02
C THR A 201 -0.74 26.43 -23.11
N ARG A 202 -0.45 26.79 -21.86
CA ARG A 202 -0.05 25.80 -20.86
C ARG A 202 -1.19 24.81 -20.83
N GLU A 203 -1.00 23.64 -21.46
CA GLU A 203 -1.88 22.51 -21.23
C GLU A 203 -1.92 22.42 -19.70
N ASN A 204 -3.11 22.65 -19.12
CA ASN A 204 -3.38 22.27 -17.76
C ASN A 204 -3.20 20.76 -17.75
N ARG A 205 -1.95 20.28 -17.64
CA ARG A 205 -1.68 18.95 -17.16
C ARG A 205 -2.41 18.95 -15.84
N GLN A 206 -3.57 18.30 -15.81
CA GLN A 206 -4.31 18.04 -14.59
C GLN A 206 -3.25 17.56 -13.62
N SER A 207 -2.99 18.36 -12.59
CA SER A 207 -2.06 17.99 -11.55
C SER A 207 -2.45 16.58 -11.15
N ILE A 208 -1.58 15.60 -11.44
CA ILE A 208 -1.83 14.17 -11.24
C ILE A 208 -2.19 13.89 -9.77
N ILE A 209 -1.94 14.87 -8.88
CA ILE A 209 -2.06 14.79 -7.44
C ILE A 209 -2.80 16.05 -6.96
N ASN A 210 -3.94 15.85 -6.29
CA ASN A 210 -4.55 16.89 -5.46
C ASN A 210 -3.71 17.03 -4.17
N PRO A 211 -3.25 18.23 -3.81
CA PRO A 211 -2.36 18.44 -2.65
C PRO A 211 -3.05 18.29 -1.28
N ASP A 212 -4.39 18.23 -1.22
CA ASP A 212 -5.15 18.12 0.03
C ASP A 212 -5.35 16.65 0.46
N TRP A 213 -4.28 15.98 0.88
CA TRP A 213 -4.35 14.61 1.38
C TRP A 213 -4.55 14.56 2.89
N ASN A 214 -5.48 13.72 3.35
CA ASN A 214 -5.63 13.39 4.76
C ASN A 214 -5.77 11.86 4.87
N PHE A 215 -4.79 11.21 5.46
CA PHE A 215 -4.66 9.76 5.51
C PHE A 215 -5.83 9.07 6.24
N GLU A 216 -6.35 9.71 7.28
CA GLU A 216 -7.52 9.22 8.02
C GLU A 216 -8.77 9.18 7.11
N LYS A 217 -8.93 10.16 6.21
CA LYS A 217 -10.04 10.19 5.24
C LYS A 217 -9.90 9.13 4.16
N MET A 218 -8.68 8.65 3.90
CA MET A 218 -8.39 7.61 2.92
C MET A 218 -8.57 6.18 3.48
N GLY A 219 -8.85 6.06 4.78
CA GLY A 219 -9.05 4.76 5.43
C GLY A 219 -7.77 3.93 5.56
N ILE A 220 -6.59 4.58 5.53
CA ILE A 220 -5.31 3.96 5.85
C ILE A 220 -4.94 4.42 7.27
N GLY A 221 -4.73 3.48 8.19
CA GLY A 221 -4.27 3.75 9.55
C GLY A 221 -2.97 3.02 9.84
N GLY A 222 -2.07 3.66 10.59
CA GLY A 222 -0.86 3.05 11.14
C GLY A 222 0.31 2.85 10.17
N LEU A 223 0.21 3.31 8.92
CA LEU A 223 1.22 3.13 7.87
C LEU A 223 1.76 4.47 7.32
N ASP A 224 1.69 5.53 8.12
CA ASP A 224 2.03 6.89 7.67
C ASP A 224 3.51 7.03 7.27
N LYS A 225 4.40 6.34 7.99
CA LYS A 225 5.86 6.38 7.73
C LYS A 225 6.20 5.66 6.43
N GLU A 226 5.68 4.45 6.28
CA GLU A 226 5.83 3.59 5.12
C GLU A 226 5.30 4.32 3.88
N PHE A 227 4.07 4.84 3.95
CA PHE A 227 3.45 5.58 2.86
C PHE A 227 4.26 6.82 2.48
N SER A 228 4.72 7.61 3.46
CA SER A 228 5.54 8.80 3.20
C SER A 228 6.86 8.45 2.52
N ASP A 229 7.46 7.30 2.84
CA ASP A 229 8.69 6.84 2.19
C ASP A 229 8.44 6.36 0.76
N ILE A 230 7.33 5.64 0.49
CA ILE A 230 6.91 5.34 -0.90
C ILE A 230 6.72 6.64 -1.67
N PHE A 231 6.02 7.61 -1.07
CA PHE A 231 5.72 8.87 -1.73
C PHE A 231 6.96 9.65 -2.10
N ARG A 232 7.91 9.75 -1.17
CA ARG A 232 9.20 10.39 -1.43
C ARG A 232 10.02 9.67 -2.50
N ARG A 233 10.06 8.34 -2.50
CA ARG A 233 10.91 7.56 -3.41
C ARG A 233 10.31 7.38 -4.80
N ALA A 234 9.02 7.04 -4.88
CA ALA A 234 8.36 6.69 -6.13
C ALA A 234 7.60 7.85 -6.77
N PHE A 235 6.90 8.67 -5.97
CA PHE A 235 5.99 9.69 -6.48
C PHE A 235 6.62 11.07 -6.64
N ALA A 236 7.66 11.41 -5.87
CA ALA A 236 8.32 12.72 -5.95
C ALA A 236 8.70 13.09 -7.41
N SER A 237 9.35 12.18 -8.14
CA SER A 237 9.74 12.41 -9.53
C SER A 237 8.57 12.73 -10.48
N ARG A 238 7.35 12.33 -10.12
CA ARG A 238 6.13 12.53 -10.91
C ARG A 238 5.33 13.76 -10.47
N VAL A 239 5.59 14.25 -9.25
CA VAL A 239 4.97 15.47 -8.69
C VAL A 239 5.71 16.71 -9.19
N PHE A 240 7.04 16.64 -9.26
CA PHE A 240 7.87 17.79 -9.65
C PHE A 240 7.68 18.14 -11.13
N PRO A 241 7.84 19.44 -11.50
CA PRO A 241 7.78 19.86 -12.90
C PRO A 241 8.79 19.09 -13.77
N PRO A 242 8.37 18.62 -14.96
CA PRO A 242 9.21 17.78 -15.82
C PRO A 242 10.52 18.44 -16.22
N GLU A 243 10.53 19.77 -16.37
CA GLU A 243 11.73 20.55 -16.72
C GLU A 243 12.86 20.34 -15.70
N ILE A 244 12.52 20.29 -14.40
CA ILE A 244 13.49 20.09 -13.33
C ILE A 244 13.97 18.63 -13.33
N VAL A 245 13.05 17.68 -13.55
CA VAL A 245 13.38 16.24 -13.59
C VAL A 245 14.29 15.91 -14.76
N GLU A 246 14.05 16.50 -15.93
CA GLU A 246 14.86 16.34 -17.13
C GLU A 246 16.25 16.97 -16.95
N GLN A 247 16.35 18.15 -16.33
CA GLN A 247 17.64 18.75 -15.95
C GLN A 247 18.43 17.88 -14.95
N MET A 248 17.74 17.19 -14.04
CA MET A 248 18.38 16.23 -13.11
C MET A 248 18.76 14.91 -13.78
N GLY A 249 18.27 14.62 -14.99
CA GLY A 249 18.50 13.34 -15.68
C GLY A 249 17.93 12.12 -14.94
N CYS A 250 16.97 12.33 -14.03
CA CYS A 250 16.43 11.27 -13.19
C CYS A 250 15.39 10.46 -13.96
N LYS A 251 15.55 9.13 -14.02
CA LYS A 251 14.52 8.24 -14.54
C LYS A 251 13.40 8.07 -13.51
N HIS A 252 12.16 7.95 -13.97
CA HIS A 252 11.05 7.64 -13.07
C HIS A 252 11.13 6.20 -12.58
N VAL A 253 10.77 5.99 -11.31
CA VAL A 253 10.64 4.66 -10.73
C VAL A 253 9.55 3.89 -11.46
N LYS A 254 9.88 2.68 -11.92
CA LYS A 254 8.96 1.83 -12.70
C LYS A 254 8.09 0.92 -11.86
N GLY A 255 8.55 0.52 -10.67
CA GLY A 255 7.76 -0.37 -9.83
C GLY A 255 8.08 -0.38 -8.35
N ILE A 256 7.06 -0.76 -7.59
CA ILE A 256 7.02 -0.85 -6.14
C ILE A 256 6.62 -2.29 -5.79
N LEU A 257 7.33 -2.92 -4.86
CA LEU A 257 6.97 -4.21 -4.29
C LEU A 257 6.57 -4.03 -2.83
N LEU A 258 5.32 -4.33 -2.51
CA LEU A 258 4.80 -4.37 -1.16
C LEU A 258 4.81 -5.83 -0.66
N TYR A 259 5.52 -6.09 0.43
CA TYR A 259 5.56 -7.42 1.02
C TYR A 259 5.36 -7.37 2.53
N GLY A 260 4.91 -8.47 3.13
CA GLY A 260 4.69 -8.52 4.57
C GLY A 260 3.67 -9.60 4.95
N PRO A 261 3.42 -9.82 6.25
CA PRO A 261 2.46 -10.80 6.71
C PRO A 261 1.04 -10.56 6.13
N PRO A 262 0.24 -11.63 5.96
CA PRO A 262 -1.15 -11.50 5.50
C PRO A 262 -1.97 -10.63 6.47
N GLY A 263 -3.03 -10.00 5.97
CA GLY A 263 -3.93 -9.18 6.79
C GLY A 263 -3.44 -7.77 7.15
N CYS A 264 -2.24 -7.35 6.74
CA CYS A 264 -1.68 -6.02 7.05
C CYS A 264 -2.07 -4.90 6.07
N GLY A 265 -3.12 -5.09 5.25
CA GLY A 265 -3.66 -4.02 4.41
C GLY A 265 -2.88 -3.71 3.12
N LYS A 266 -2.00 -4.59 2.65
CA LYS A 266 -1.21 -4.40 1.40
C LYS A 266 -2.09 -4.08 0.18
N THR A 267 -3.14 -4.87 -0.04
CA THR A 267 -4.11 -4.68 -1.12
C THR A 267 -4.88 -3.36 -0.99
N LEU A 268 -5.22 -2.96 0.23
CA LEU A 268 -5.88 -1.68 0.50
C LEU A 268 -4.94 -0.51 0.15
N MET A 269 -3.68 -0.59 0.59
CA MET A 269 -2.66 0.42 0.30
C MET A 269 -2.46 0.59 -1.22
N ALA A 270 -2.30 -0.50 -1.96
CA ALA A 270 -2.12 -0.44 -3.42
C ALA A 270 -3.33 0.19 -4.13
N ARG A 271 -4.56 -0.17 -3.73
CA ARG A 271 -5.79 0.41 -4.28
C ARG A 271 -5.90 1.90 -3.98
N GLN A 272 -5.58 2.32 -2.76
CA GLN A 272 -5.62 3.73 -2.39
C GLN A 272 -4.53 4.55 -3.09
N ILE A 273 -3.33 3.99 -3.27
CA ILE A 273 -2.28 4.60 -4.11
C ILE A 273 -2.80 4.81 -5.53
N GLY A 274 -3.42 3.78 -6.13
CA GLY A 274 -4.00 3.85 -7.46
C GLY A 274 -5.14 4.87 -7.60
N LYS A 275 -5.95 5.06 -6.56
CA LYS A 275 -7.04 6.06 -6.52
C LYS A 275 -6.54 7.48 -6.23
N MET A 276 -5.48 7.62 -5.43
CA MET A 276 -4.91 8.90 -5.02
C MET A 276 -4.17 9.58 -6.17
N LEU A 277 -3.39 8.80 -6.90
CA LEU A 277 -2.86 9.25 -8.17
C LEU A 277 -4.09 9.38 -9.05
N ASN A 278 -4.49 10.61 -9.40
CA ASN A 278 -5.57 10.92 -10.34
C ASN A 278 -5.17 10.52 -11.77
N ALA A 279 -4.46 9.41 -11.88
CA ALA A 279 -4.12 8.66 -13.05
C ALA A 279 -5.37 7.95 -13.56
N ARG A 280 -5.25 7.37 -14.75
CA ARG A 280 -6.31 6.53 -15.33
C ARG A 280 -6.63 5.36 -14.41
N GLU A 281 -7.82 4.78 -14.60
CA GLU A 281 -8.32 3.67 -13.79
C GLU A 281 -7.25 2.56 -13.66
N PRO A 282 -6.87 2.17 -12.43
CA PRO A 282 -5.79 1.21 -12.22
C PRO A 282 -6.22 -0.18 -12.69
N LYS A 283 -5.36 -0.85 -13.46
CA LYS A 283 -5.57 -2.25 -13.85
C LYS A 283 -5.14 -3.16 -12.71
N ILE A 284 -6.11 -3.76 -12.02
CA ILE A 284 -5.86 -4.73 -10.94
C ILE A 284 -5.96 -6.13 -11.54
N VAL A 285 -4.91 -6.92 -11.37
CA VAL A 285 -4.83 -8.30 -11.86
C VAL A 285 -4.35 -9.19 -10.73
N ASN A 286 -5.02 -10.32 -10.53
CA ASN A 286 -4.55 -11.31 -9.57
C ASN A 286 -3.50 -12.23 -10.23
N GLY A 287 -2.42 -12.58 -9.52
CA GLY A 287 -1.34 -13.42 -10.04
C GLY A 287 -1.84 -14.71 -10.71
N PRO A 288 -2.67 -15.52 -10.03
CA PRO A 288 -3.23 -16.74 -10.62
C PRO A 288 -4.12 -16.52 -11.86
N GLU A 289 -4.75 -15.35 -11.99
CA GLU A 289 -5.65 -15.03 -13.11
C GLU A 289 -4.91 -14.94 -14.45
N ILE A 290 -3.60 -14.65 -14.40
CA ILE A 290 -2.75 -14.53 -15.59
C ILE A 290 -2.38 -15.92 -16.15
N LEU A 291 -2.42 -16.95 -15.32
CA LEU A 291 -1.97 -18.30 -15.65
C LEU A 291 -3.08 -19.09 -16.37
N ASN A 292 -2.92 -19.27 -17.68
CA ASN A 292 -3.76 -20.17 -18.47
C ASN A 292 -3.06 -21.52 -18.73
N LYS A 293 -3.88 -22.58 -18.93
CA LYS A 293 -3.39 -23.93 -19.26
C LYS A 293 -2.81 -24.04 -20.67
N TYR A 294 -3.18 -23.11 -21.57
CA TYR A 294 -2.71 -23.09 -22.95
C TYR A 294 -1.37 -22.35 -23.06
N VAL A 295 -0.38 -23.00 -23.68
CA VAL A 295 0.97 -22.44 -23.85
C VAL A 295 0.91 -21.15 -24.66
N GLY A 296 1.56 -20.09 -24.17
CA GLY A 296 1.63 -18.78 -24.82
C GLY A 296 0.47 -17.83 -24.53
N GLU A 297 -0.67 -18.30 -24.00
CA GLU A 297 -1.78 -17.41 -23.62
C GLU A 297 -1.42 -16.53 -22.42
N SER A 298 -0.76 -17.09 -21.41
CA SER A 298 -0.32 -16.33 -20.22
C SER A 298 0.62 -15.17 -20.61
N GLU A 299 1.50 -15.38 -21.59
CA GLU A 299 2.37 -14.33 -22.13
C GLU A 299 1.61 -13.30 -22.96
N ALA A 300 0.61 -13.74 -23.73
CA ALA A 300 -0.24 -12.85 -24.50
C ALA A 300 -1.09 -11.95 -23.57
N ASN A 301 -1.57 -12.48 -22.44
CA ASN A 301 -2.30 -11.71 -21.43
C ASN A 301 -1.41 -10.63 -20.81
N ILE A 302 -0.15 -10.94 -20.48
CA ILE A 302 0.81 -9.91 -20.04
C ILE A 302 1.02 -8.87 -21.14
N ARG A 303 1.23 -9.26 -22.40
CA ARG A 303 1.40 -8.30 -23.50
C ARG A 303 0.19 -7.37 -23.65
N LYS A 304 -1.03 -7.89 -23.54
CA LYS A 304 -2.26 -7.10 -23.60
C LYS A 304 -2.35 -6.07 -22.46
N LEU A 305 -1.91 -6.42 -21.25
CA LEU A 305 -1.93 -5.49 -20.11
C LEU A 305 -1.09 -4.22 -20.37
N PHE A 306 0.08 -4.39 -20.99
CA PHE A 306 1.01 -3.30 -21.30
C PHE A 306 0.75 -2.60 -22.65
N ALA A 307 -0.04 -3.20 -23.56
CA ALA A 307 -0.26 -2.67 -24.92
C ALA A 307 -0.83 -1.24 -24.92
N ASP A 308 -1.82 -0.96 -24.08
CA ASP A 308 -2.43 0.38 -24.02
C ASP A 308 -1.44 1.44 -23.55
N ALA A 309 -0.54 1.07 -22.62
CA ALA A 309 0.49 1.97 -22.11
C ALA A 309 1.59 2.22 -23.16
N GLU A 310 1.94 1.18 -23.94
CA GLU A 310 2.89 1.25 -25.05
C GLU A 310 2.39 2.13 -26.20
N GLU A 311 1.14 1.92 -26.62
CA GLU A 311 0.53 2.70 -27.69
C GLU A 311 0.44 4.18 -27.32
N GLU A 312 0.07 4.49 -26.08
CA GLU A 312 0.01 5.87 -25.60
C GLU A 312 1.40 6.49 -25.44
N GLN A 313 2.39 5.74 -24.95
CA GLN A 313 3.77 6.20 -24.90
C GLN A 313 4.30 6.54 -26.29
N ARG A 314 3.97 5.70 -27.29
CA ARG A 314 4.36 5.94 -28.69
C ARG A 314 3.65 7.14 -29.30
N ARG A 315 2.39 7.39 -28.94
CA ARG A 315 1.59 8.51 -29.47
C ARG A 315 1.93 9.86 -28.83
N LEU A 316 2.12 9.90 -27.50
CA LEU A 316 2.21 11.15 -26.72
C LEU A 316 3.59 11.38 -26.09
N GLY A 317 4.50 10.41 -26.13
CA GLY A 317 5.87 10.54 -25.66
C GLY A 317 5.97 10.99 -24.20
N ALA A 318 6.61 12.15 -23.97
CA ALA A 318 6.80 12.71 -22.63
C ALA A 318 5.51 13.30 -22.00
N ASN A 319 4.41 13.38 -22.77
CA ASN A 319 3.10 13.86 -22.30
C ASN A 319 2.13 12.72 -21.96
N SER A 320 2.55 11.45 -22.06
CA SER A 320 1.70 10.31 -21.78
C SER A 320 1.26 10.27 -20.31
N GLY A 321 0.00 9.91 -20.09
CA GLY A 321 -0.50 9.70 -18.74
C GLY A 321 0.16 8.49 -18.08
N VAL A 322 0.24 8.51 -16.75
CA VAL A 322 0.73 7.36 -15.99
C VAL A 322 -0.30 6.22 -16.02
N HIS A 323 0.14 5.03 -16.43
CA HIS A 323 -0.62 3.78 -16.33
C HIS A 323 -0.18 3.01 -15.09
N ILE A 324 -1.14 2.64 -14.23
CA ILE A 324 -0.88 1.88 -13.00
C ILE A 324 -1.36 0.45 -13.19
N ILE A 325 -0.47 -0.51 -12.97
CA ILE A 325 -0.75 -1.95 -13.02
C ILE A 325 -0.47 -2.53 -11.64
N ILE A 326 -1.49 -3.12 -11.03
CA ILE A 326 -1.41 -3.71 -9.69
C ILE A 326 -1.49 -5.24 -9.84
N PHE A 327 -0.44 -5.92 -9.41
CA PHE A 327 -0.39 -7.38 -9.31
C PHE A 327 -0.56 -7.81 -7.86
N ASP A 328 -1.68 -8.47 -7.56
CA ASP A 328 -1.83 -9.18 -6.29
C ASP A 328 -1.22 -10.58 -6.39
N GLU A 329 -0.69 -11.12 -5.29
CA GLU A 329 -0.03 -12.43 -5.24
C GLU A 329 1.00 -12.64 -6.37
N ILE A 330 1.90 -11.67 -6.56
CA ILE A 330 2.89 -11.69 -7.65
C ILE A 330 3.84 -12.91 -7.57
N ASP A 331 4.01 -13.49 -6.38
CA ASP A 331 4.77 -14.73 -6.17
C ASP A 331 4.14 -15.96 -6.86
N ALA A 332 2.86 -15.92 -7.25
CA ALA A 332 2.25 -16.98 -8.04
C ALA A 332 2.82 -17.03 -9.48
N ILE A 333 3.09 -15.86 -10.07
CA ILE A 333 3.62 -15.73 -11.44
C ILE A 333 5.14 -15.62 -11.48
N CYS A 334 5.76 -15.03 -10.47
CA CYS A 334 7.17 -14.64 -10.46
C CYS A 334 8.04 -15.47 -9.52
N LYS A 335 7.93 -16.80 -9.62
CA LYS A 335 8.74 -17.74 -8.83
C LYS A 335 10.20 -17.74 -9.29
N GLN A 336 11.12 -18.10 -8.38
CA GLN A 336 12.52 -18.34 -8.73
C GLN A 336 12.65 -19.38 -9.85
N ARG A 337 13.40 -19.01 -10.89
CA ARG A 337 13.67 -19.84 -12.07
C ARG A 337 14.48 -21.08 -11.70
N GLY A 338 14.22 -22.19 -12.39
CA GLY A 338 15.01 -23.42 -12.23
C GLY A 338 14.65 -24.27 -11.02
N SER A 339 13.61 -23.92 -10.25
CA SER A 339 13.02 -24.82 -9.26
C SER A 339 12.22 -25.89 -10.00
N MET A 340 12.89 -27.00 -10.37
CA MET A 340 12.36 -28.13 -11.16
C MET A 340 11.17 -28.87 -10.52
N ALA A 341 10.68 -28.42 -9.36
CA ALA A 341 9.60 -29.07 -8.61
C ALA A 341 8.22 -28.63 -9.13
N GLY A 342 7.81 -29.17 -10.28
CA GLY A 342 6.39 -29.42 -10.56
C GLY A 342 5.61 -28.46 -11.48
N SER A 343 6.24 -27.49 -12.15
CA SER A 343 5.52 -26.67 -13.14
C SER A 343 6.10 -26.78 -14.54
N THR A 344 5.22 -26.95 -15.53
CA THR A 344 5.55 -26.73 -16.96
C THR A 344 6.25 -25.38 -17.07
N GLY A 345 7.34 -25.26 -17.84
CA GLY A 345 8.20 -24.05 -17.93
C GLY A 345 7.51 -22.73 -18.34
N VAL A 346 6.19 -22.71 -18.39
CA VAL A 346 5.30 -21.54 -18.52
C VAL A 346 5.61 -20.46 -17.49
N HIS A 347 5.92 -20.81 -16.23
CA HIS A 347 6.25 -19.79 -15.23
C HIS A 347 7.51 -19.00 -15.64
N ASP A 348 8.56 -19.68 -16.10
CA ASP A 348 9.80 -19.02 -16.51
C ASP A 348 9.59 -18.09 -17.72
N THR A 349 8.76 -18.50 -18.68
CA THR A 349 8.49 -17.66 -19.86
C THR A 349 7.63 -16.44 -19.52
N VAL A 350 6.67 -16.57 -18.61
CA VAL A 350 5.86 -15.47 -18.06
C VAL A 350 6.74 -14.44 -17.35
N VAL A 351 7.70 -14.87 -16.52
CA VAL A 351 8.65 -13.95 -15.85
C VAL A 351 9.53 -13.22 -16.88
N ASN A 352 10.06 -13.94 -17.87
CA ASN A 352 10.84 -13.34 -18.95
C ASN A 352 10.03 -12.29 -19.73
N GLN A 353 8.77 -12.57 -20.01
CA GLN A 353 7.89 -11.65 -20.70
C GLN A 353 7.62 -10.38 -19.87
N LEU A 354 7.38 -10.52 -18.56
CA LEU A 354 7.19 -9.38 -17.66
C LEU A 354 8.46 -8.52 -17.57
N LEU A 355 9.62 -9.15 -17.42
CA LEU A 355 10.91 -8.45 -17.40
C LEU A 355 11.19 -7.69 -18.69
N SER A 356 10.92 -8.32 -19.84
CA SER A 356 11.06 -7.69 -21.16
C SER A 356 10.12 -6.49 -21.32
N LYS A 357 8.92 -6.53 -20.71
CA LYS A 357 7.99 -5.38 -20.74
C LYS A 357 8.38 -4.23 -19.81
N ILE A 358 9.02 -4.50 -18.68
CA ILE A 358 9.46 -3.44 -17.76
C ILE A 358 10.79 -2.80 -18.21
N ASP A 359 11.72 -3.61 -18.69
CA ASP A 359 13.13 -3.23 -18.92
C ASP A 359 13.61 -3.41 -20.37
N GLY A 360 12.68 -3.72 -21.28
CA GLY A 360 13.00 -3.98 -22.69
C GLY A 360 13.56 -2.78 -23.45
N VAL A 361 13.80 -3.01 -24.74
CA VAL A 361 14.41 -2.05 -25.66
C VAL A 361 13.59 -0.77 -25.78
N GLU A 362 12.26 -0.86 -25.72
CA GLU A 362 11.37 0.30 -25.59
C GLU A 362 11.17 0.63 -24.10
N GLN A 363 11.92 1.61 -23.57
CA GLN A 363 11.77 2.03 -22.17
C GLN A 363 10.45 2.79 -21.98
N LEU A 364 9.49 2.13 -21.32
CA LEU A 364 8.24 2.73 -20.87
C LEU A 364 8.48 3.55 -19.60
N ASN A 365 8.42 4.87 -19.72
CA ASN A 365 8.57 5.80 -18.60
C ASN A 365 7.22 6.20 -17.97
N ASN A 366 6.11 5.89 -18.65
CA ASN A 366 4.75 6.21 -18.23
C ASN A 366 4.05 5.08 -17.45
N ILE A 367 4.76 4.03 -17.05
CA ILE A 367 4.17 2.90 -16.30
C ILE A 367 4.55 2.92 -14.83
N LEU A 368 3.66 2.42 -13.98
CA LEU A 368 3.94 2.09 -12.59
C LEU A 368 3.38 0.70 -12.28
N VAL A 369 4.28 -0.23 -11.94
CA VAL A 369 3.91 -1.59 -11.54
C VAL A 369 3.95 -1.70 -10.02
N ILE A 370 2.84 -2.06 -9.38
CA ILE A 370 2.77 -2.33 -7.95
C ILE A 370 2.57 -3.83 -7.76
N GLY A 371 3.58 -4.53 -7.26
CA GLY A 371 3.49 -5.94 -6.90
C GLY A 371 3.19 -6.12 -5.42
N MET A 372 2.36 -7.09 -5.06
CA MET A 372 2.07 -7.45 -3.68
C MET A 372 2.35 -8.92 -3.42
N THR A 373 3.00 -9.24 -2.31
CA THR A 373 3.26 -10.64 -1.93
C THR A 373 3.27 -10.83 -0.41
N ASN A 374 2.99 -12.05 0.04
CA ASN A 374 3.25 -12.47 1.43
C ASN A 374 4.63 -13.12 1.58
N ARG A 375 5.25 -13.54 0.47
CA ARG A 375 6.44 -14.40 0.42
C ARG A 375 7.51 -13.79 -0.49
N PRO A 376 8.26 -12.78 -0.02
CA PRO A 376 9.32 -12.16 -0.81
C PRO A 376 10.46 -13.15 -1.14
N ASP A 377 10.61 -14.23 -0.37
CA ASP A 377 11.59 -15.31 -0.57
C ASP A 377 11.37 -16.09 -1.86
N LEU A 378 10.13 -16.18 -2.34
CA LEU A 378 9.79 -16.94 -3.54
C LEU A 378 10.00 -16.14 -4.83
N ILE A 379 10.14 -14.82 -4.75
CA ILE A 379 10.21 -13.95 -5.91
C ILE A 379 11.58 -14.05 -6.59
N ASP A 380 11.58 -14.05 -7.92
CA ASP A 380 12.80 -13.96 -8.73
C ASP A 380 13.59 -12.67 -8.44
N GLU A 381 14.86 -12.83 -8.04
CA GLU A 381 15.78 -11.72 -7.77
C GLU A 381 15.98 -10.79 -8.96
N ALA A 382 15.79 -11.27 -10.20
CA ALA A 382 15.88 -10.45 -11.41
C ALA A 382 14.83 -9.33 -11.44
N LEU A 383 13.64 -9.53 -10.87
CA LEU A 383 12.61 -8.49 -10.76
C LEU A 383 12.95 -7.48 -9.66
N LEU A 384 13.64 -7.93 -8.61
CA LEU A 384 14.02 -7.15 -7.43
C LEU A 384 15.21 -6.20 -7.67
N ARG A 385 15.76 -6.15 -8.89
CA ARG A 385 16.87 -5.27 -9.23
C ARG A 385 16.40 -3.82 -9.42
N PRO A 386 17.21 -2.81 -8.99
CA PRO A 386 16.92 -1.41 -9.26
C PRO A 386 16.67 -1.15 -10.76
N GLY A 387 15.72 -0.27 -11.09
CA GLY A 387 15.22 -0.05 -12.45
C GLY A 387 14.00 -0.90 -12.84
N ARG A 388 13.66 -1.94 -12.06
CA ARG A 388 12.43 -2.76 -12.20
C ARG A 388 11.52 -2.55 -10.99
N LEU A 389 11.51 -3.48 -10.03
CA LEU A 389 10.90 -3.29 -8.72
C LEU A 389 11.93 -2.69 -7.76
N GLU A 390 12.15 -1.39 -7.91
CA GLU A 390 13.19 -0.66 -7.19
C GLU A 390 12.82 -0.43 -5.72
N VAL A 391 11.60 0.01 -5.47
CA VAL A 391 11.13 0.31 -4.10
C VAL A 391 10.55 -0.96 -3.51
N LYS A 392 11.22 -1.54 -2.53
CA LYS A 392 10.75 -2.70 -1.77
C LYS A 392 10.32 -2.21 -0.40
N MET A 393 9.06 -2.39 -0.05
CA MET A 393 8.52 -1.96 1.23
C MET A 393 7.94 -3.14 2.00
N GLU A 394 8.46 -3.33 3.21
CA GLU A 394 7.89 -4.24 4.18
C GLU A 394 6.73 -3.54 4.89
N ILE A 395 5.52 -4.09 4.78
CA ILE A 395 4.33 -3.68 5.51
C ILE A 395 4.19 -4.64 6.70
N GLY A 396 4.62 -4.19 7.86
CA GLY A 396 4.57 -4.95 9.10
C GLY A 396 3.20 -4.93 9.78
N LEU A 397 3.15 -5.54 10.97
CA LEU A 397 2.01 -5.41 11.88
C LEU A 397 1.90 -3.97 12.40
N PRO A 398 0.68 -3.46 12.63
CA PRO A 398 0.49 -2.10 13.13
C PRO A 398 0.97 -1.94 14.58
N ASP A 399 1.68 -0.85 14.84
CA ASP A 399 2.00 -0.37 16.20
C ASP A 399 0.71 -0.05 16.98
N GLU A 400 0.79 0.09 18.30
CA GLU A 400 -0.35 0.42 19.16
C GLU A 400 -1.12 1.68 18.69
N LYS A 401 -0.40 2.74 18.33
CA LYS A 401 -1.00 3.95 17.73
C LYS A 401 -1.67 3.66 16.40
N GLY A 402 -1.06 2.80 15.58
CA GLY A 402 -1.64 2.37 14.31
C GLY A 402 -2.91 1.55 14.51
N ARG A 403 -2.95 0.66 15.49
CA ARG A 403 -4.16 -0.10 15.88
C ARG A 403 -5.28 0.83 16.32
N MET A 404 -4.98 1.84 17.15
CA MET A 404 -5.95 2.87 17.51
C MET A 404 -6.51 3.60 16.27
N GLN A 405 -5.65 3.99 15.33
CA GLN A 405 -6.09 4.63 14.08
C GLN A 405 -7.00 3.71 13.25
N ILE A 406 -6.62 2.44 13.07
CA ILE A 406 -7.41 1.44 12.34
C ILE A 406 -8.78 1.23 13.00
N LEU A 407 -8.81 1.02 14.32
CA LEU A 407 -10.04 0.88 15.08
C LEU A 407 -10.90 2.16 14.99
N ASN A 408 -10.30 3.34 15.04
CA ASN A 408 -11.02 4.60 14.85
C ASN A 408 -11.63 4.72 13.45
N ILE A 409 -10.95 4.28 12.39
CA ILE A 409 -11.47 4.27 11.03
C ILE A 409 -12.71 3.36 10.93
N HIS A 410 -12.61 2.12 11.41
CA HIS A 410 -13.71 1.16 11.35
C HIS A 410 -14.89 1.53 12.27
N THR A 411 -14.63 2.20 13.40
CA THR A 411 -15.67 2.65 14.34
C THR A 411 -16.27 4.01 14.00
N SER A 412 -15.63 4.82 13.14
CA SER A 412 -16.08 6.18 12.77
C SER A 412 -17.51 6.22 12.26
N ARG A 413 -17.89 5.27 11.38
CA ARG A 413 -19.26 5.19 10.86
C ARG A 413 -20.28 4.85 11.94
N MET A 414 -19.93 3.95 12.87
CA MET A 414 -20.80 3.59 14.00
C MET A 414 -21.00 4.77 14.96
N ARG A 415 -19.92 5.52 15.24
CA ARG A 415 -19.96 6.74 16.06
C ARG A 415 -20.85 7.81 15.43
N THR A 416 -20.71 8.03 14.12
CA THR A 416 -21.50 9.02 13.38
C THR A 416 -23.01 8.74 13.49
N HIS A 417 -23.40 7.46 13.51
CA HIS A 417 -24.80 7.05 13.64
C HIS A 417 -25.23 6.76 15.09
N LYS A 418 -24.39 7.06 16.09
CA LYS A 418 -24.65 6.81 17.53
C LYS A 418 -24.98 5.34 17.87
N LEU A 419 -24.41 4.40 17.11
CA LEU A 419 -24.53 2.95 17.33
C LEU A 419 -23.38 2.35 18.16
N LEU A 420 -22.42 3.18 18.56
CA LEU A 420 -21.34 2.81 19.48
C LEU A 420 -21.66 3.40 20.86
N ALA A 421 -21.69 2.56 21.89
CA ALA A 421 -21.92 3.02 23.24
C ALA A 421 -20.73 3.84 23.78
N SER A 422 -20.98 4.71 24.77
CA SER A 422 -19.97 5.60 25.36
C SER A 422 -18.94 4.89 26.24
N ASP A 423 -19.19 3.63 26.59
CA ASP A 423 -18.32 2.79 27.41
C ASP A 423 -17.14 2.19 26.63
N VAL A 424 -17.17 2.28 25.30
CA VAL A 424 -16.12 1.73 24.43
C VAL A 424 -14.97 2.72 24.30
N ASP A 425 -13.86 2.45 24.98
CA ASP A 425 -12.58 3.12 24.75
C ASP A 425 -11.73 2.37 23.71
N VAL A 426 -11.40 3.05 22.62
CA VAL A 426 -10.53 2.48 21.57
C VAL A 426 -9.06 2.42 22.01
N GLY A 427 -8.64 3.26 22.96
CA GLY A 427 -7.31 3.17 23.56
C GLY A 427 -7.13 1.85 24.29
N GLU A 428 -8.08 1.50 25.15
CA GLU A 428 -8.12 0.22 25.85
C GLU A 428 -8.06 -0.97 24.88
N LEU A 429 -8.93 -0.98 23.85
CA LEU A 429 -8.95 -2.06 22.86
C LEU A 429 -7.61 -2.19 22.10
N ALA A 430 -6.91 -1.10 21.82
CA ALA A 430 -5.63 -1.15 21.12
C ALA A 430 -4.50 -1.76 21.98
N VAL A 431 -4.57 -1.61 23.30
CA VAL A 431 -3.63 -2.20 24.27
C VAL A 431 -3.87 -3.71 24.39
N GLU A 432 -5.14 -4.14 24.44
CA GLU A 432 -5.52 -5.56 24.54
C GLU A 432 -5.27 -6.34 23.23
N THR A 433 -5.44 -5.69 22.07
CA THR A 433 -5.27 -6.32 20.74
C THR A 433 -3.81 -6.39 20.26
N LYS A 434 -2.90 -6.88 21.11
CA LYS A 434 -1.48 -7.03 20.77
C LYS A 434 -1.30 -7.94 19.55
N ASN A 435 -0.47 -7.51 18.59
CA ASN A 435 -0.19 -8.18 17.30
C ASN A 435 -1.35 -8.41 16.35
N PHE A 436 -2.53 -7.82 16.58
CA PHE A 436 -3.61 -7.91 15.60
C PHE A 436 -3.21 -7.16 14.33
N SER A 437 -3.37 -7.83 13.20
CA SER A 437 -3.28 -7.25 11.85
C SER A 437 -4.51 -6.39 11.55
N GLY A 438 -4.42 -5.53 10.53
CA GLY A 438 -5.55 -4.67 10.14
C GLY A 438 -6.83 -5.46 9.83
N ALA A 439 -6.71 -6.61 9.17
CA ALA A 439 -7.83 -7.49 8.87
C ALA A 439 -8.43 -8.15 10.14
N GLU A 440 -7.60 -8.49 11.13
CA GLU A 440 -8.07 -9.04 12.40
C GLU A 440 -8.77 -7.98 13.26
N LEU A 441 -8.27 -6.74 13.26
CA LEU A 441 -8.95 -5.60 13.91
C LEU A 441 -10.30 -5.30 13.26
N GLU A 442 -10.37 -5.33 11.92
CA GLU A 442 -11.64 -5.23 11.20
C GLU A 442 -12.58 -6.39 11.57
N GLY A 443 -12.02 -7.61 11.63
CA GLY A 443 -12.72 -8.79 12.12
C GLY A 443 -13.32 -8.56 13.49
N LEU A 444 -12.55 -8.02 14.44
CA LEU A 444 -12.97 -7.80 15.83
C LEU A 444 -14.17 -6.85 15.91
N VAL A 445 -14.11 -5.75 15.16
CA VAL A 445 -15.23 -4.82 15.06
C VAL A 445 -16.46 -5.51 14.45
N ARG A 446 -16.27 -6.35 13.43
CA ARG A 446 -17.37 -7.08 12.78
C ARG A 446 -17.98 -8.16 13.68
N ALA A 447 -17.16 -8.87 14.46
CA ALA A 447 -17.62 -9.86 15.43
C ALA A 447 -18.41 -9.18 16.56
N ALA A 448 -17.90 -8.08 17.12
CA ALA A 448 -18.62 -7.30 18.13
C ALA A 448 -19.97 -6.78 17.61
N GLN A 449 -20.03 -6.33 16.35
CA GLN A 449 -21.29 -5.96 15.69
C GLN A 449 -22.26 -7.15 15.59
N SER A 450 -21.76 -8.32 15.19
CA SER A 450 -22.55 -9.54 15.08
C SER A 450 -23.09 -9.98 16.45
N THR A 451 -22.26 -9.95 17.49
CA THR A 451 -22.64 -10.26 18.88
C THR A 451 -23.71 -9.29 19.38
N ALA A 452 -23.53 -7.99 19.14
CA ALA A 452 -24.53 -6.98 19.48
C ALA A 452 -25.86 -7.23 18.73
N MET A 453 -25.82 -7.50 17.43
CA MET A 453 -27.03 -7.83 16.66
C MET A 453 -27.72 -9.09 17.20
N ASN A 454 -26.95 -10.12 17.54
CA ASN A 454 -27.47 -11.38 18.07
C ASN A 454 -28.17 -11.21 19.43
N ARG A 455 -27.71 -10.29 20.30
CA ARG A 455 -28.39 -9.96 21.58
C ARG A 455 -29.85 -9.51 21.38
N HIS A 456 -30.17 -8.90 20.25
CA HIS A 456 -31.49 -8.37 19.94
C HIS A 456 -32.34 -9.30 19.06
N ILE A 457 -31.76 -10.39 18.53
CA ILE A 457 -32.49 -11.43 17.81
C ILE A 457 -33.03 -12.45 18.82
N LYS A 458 -34.36 -12.50 18.98
CA LYS A 458 -34.98 -13.56 19.81
C LYS A 458 -34.93 -14.89 19.06
N ALA A 459 -34.35 -15.91 19.68
CA ALA A 459 -34.43 -17.29 19.24
C ALA A 459 -35.85 -17.85 19.48
N SER A 460 -36.80 -17.44 18.65
CA SER A 460 -38.11 -18.07 18.52
C SER A 460 -38.25 -18.72 17.13
N THR A 461 -39.17 -19.68 16.98
CA THR A 461 -39.36 -20.54 15.79
C THR A 461 -39.56 -19.77 14.47
N LYS A 462 -39.84 -18.47 14.54
CA LYS A 462 -39.63 -17.50 13.46
C LYS A 462 -38.68 -16.41 13.94
N VAL A 463 -37.67 -16.08 13.12
CA VAL A 463 -36.79 -14.93 13.32
C VAL A 463 -37.62 -13.67 13.09
N GLU A 464 -38.26 -13.16 14.13
CA GLU A 464 -38.93 -11.85 14.11
C GLU A 464 -37.97 -10.81 14.70
N VAL A 465 -37.61 -9.83 13.88
CA VAL A 465 -36.81 -8.68 14.31
C VAL A 465 -37.75 -7.69 14.98
N ASP A 466 -37.57 -7.50 16.29
CA ASP A 466 -38.29 -6.50 17.07
C ASP A 466 -37.75 -5.10 16.70
N MET A 467 -38.45 -4.38 15.82
CA MET A 467 -37.97 -3.11 15.23
C MET A 467 -37.71 -2.03 16.30
N GLU A 468 -38.48 -2.00 17.39
CA GLU A 468 -38.26 -1.06 18.49
C GLU A 468 -36.95 -1.35 19.25
N LYS A 469 -36.55 -2.63 19.33
CA LYS A 469 -35.26 -3.03 19.93
C LYS A 469 -34.09 -2.90 18.98
N ALA A 470 -34.33 -2.89 17.67
CA ALA A 470 -33.31 -2.62 16.68
C ALA A 470 -32.89 -1.14 16.67
N GLU A 471 -33.83 -0.22 16.95
CA GLU A 471 -33.53 1.22 17.04
C GLU A 471 -32.67 1.61 18.26
N SER A 472 -32.68 0.79 19.31
CA SER A 472 -31.85 0.96 20.52
C SER A 472 -30.54 0.17 20.49
N LEU A 473 -30.21 -0.47 19.35
CA LEU A 473 -29.00 -1.29 19.22
C LEU A 473 -27.75 -0.43 19.36
N GLN A 474 -26.93 -0.73 20.37
CA GLN A 474 -25.60 -0.16 20.54
C GLN A 474 -24.59 -1.26 20.81
N VAL A 475 -23.43 -1.15 20.14
CA VAL A 475 -22.27 -2.00 20.41
C VAL A 475 -21.60 -1.51 21.70
N THR A 476 -21.50 -2.40 22.68
CA THR A 476 -21.01 -2.15 24.04
C THR A 476 -19.60 -2.68 24.24
N ARG A 477 -18.92 -2.24 25.31
CA ARG A 477 -17.57 -2.76 25.67
C ARG A 477 -17.57 -4.27 25.86
N SER A 478 -18.63 -4.82 26.45
CA SER A 478 -18.76 -6.27 26.66
C SER A 478 -18.81 -7.07 25.34
N ASP A 479 -19.36 -6.50 24.26
CA ASP A 479 -19.39 -7.20 22.97
C ASP A 479 -17.98 -7.35 22.39
N PHE A 480 -17.14 -6.31 22.53
CA PHE A 480 -15.74 -6.36 22.09
C PHE A 480 -14.92 -7.37 22.90
N LEU A 481 -15.08 -7.40 24.22
CA LEU A 481 -14.37 -8.34 25.08
C LEU A 481 -14.82 -9.78 24.82
N ALA A 482 -16.13 -10.02 24.67
CA ALA A 482 -16.66 -11.33 24.36
C ALA A 482 -16.13 -11.87 23.01
N SER A 483 -16.04 -11.00 22.01
CA SER A 483 -15.49 -11.38 20.69
C SER A 483 -13.98 -11.57 20.69
N LEU A 484 -13.23 -10.85 21.54
CA LEU A 484 -11.79 -11.08 21.71
C LEU A 484 -11.51 -12.43 22.39
N GLU A 485 -12.35 -12.84 23.33
CA GLU A 485 -12.21 -14.12 24.05
C GLU A 485 -12.64 -15.32 23.19
N ASN A 486 -13.76 -15.21 22.47
CA ASN A 486 -14.40 -16.38 21.84
C ASN A 486 -14.28 -16.45 20.31
N ASP A 487 -14.34 -15.31 19.62
CA ASP A 487 -14.53 -15.30 18.16
C ASP A 487 -13.22 -15.16 17.40
N ILE A 488 -12.32 -14.28 17.85
CA ILE A 488 -11.14 -13.88 17.07
C ILE A 488 -9.86 -14.10 17.83
N LYS A 489 -9.06 -15.02 17.30
CA LYS A 489 -7.70 -15.30 17.75
C LYS A 489 -6.69 -14.67 16.81
N PRO A 490 -5.61 -14.05 17.32
CA PRO A 490 -4.56 -13.54 16.46
C PRO A 490 -3.86 -14.70 15.73
N ALA A 491 -3.72 -14.59 14.41
CA ALA A 491 -2.98 -15.54 13.60
C ALA A 491 -1.46 -15.44 13.87
N PHE A 492 -0.99 -14.25 14.25
CA PHE A 492 0.39 -14.01 14.68
C PHE A 492 0.51 -13.88 16.20
N GLY A 493 1.21 -14.83 16.83
CA GLY A 493 1.63 -14.73 18.23
C GLY A 493 0.92 -15.69 19.20
N THR A 494 0.60 -15.14 20.37
CA THR A 494 0.11 -15.82 21.58
C THR A 494 -1.29 -16.37 21.39
N ASN A 495 -1.42 -17.68 21.15
CA ASN A 495 -2.69 -18.35 21.33
C ASN A 495 -2.88 -18.65 22.82
N GLN A 496 -3.73 -17.91 23.52
CA GLN A 496 -3.90 -18.01 24.97
C GLN A 496 -4.31 -19.43 25.41
N GLU A 497 -5.06 -20.15 24.57
CA GLU A 497 -5.39 -21.57 24.77
C GLU A 497 -4.17 -22.49 24.75
N ASP A 498 -3.17 -22.21 23.90
CA ASP A 498 -1.94 -23.00 23.87
C ASP A 498 -1.22 -22.88 25.23
N TYR A 499 -1.19 -21.69 25.86
CA TYR A 499 -0.56 -21.49 27.17
C TYR A 499 -1.27 -22.22 28.30
N ALA A 500 -2.61 -22.17 28.31
CA ALA A 500 -3.41 -22.89 29.30
C ALA A 500 -3.13 -24.40 29.27
N SER A 501 -2.80 -24.96 28.09
CA SER A 501 -2.41 -26.37 27.97
C SER A 501 -1.06 -26.69 28.66
N TYR A 502 -0.13 -25.75 28.69
CA TYR A 502 1.18 -25.92 29.35
C TYR A 502 1.12 -25.61 30.85
N ILE A 503 0.17 -24.77 31.29
CA ILE A 503 -0.04 -24.37 32.69
C ILE A 503 -1.41 -24.89 33.19
N MET A 504 -1.55 -26.21 33.32
CA MET A 504 -2.85 -26.83 33.70
C MET A 504 -3.31 -26.47 35.12
N ASN A 505 -2.39 -26.42 36.09
CA ASN A 505 -2.71 -26.27 37.52
C ASN A 505 -2.15 -24.96 38.11
N GLY A 506 -1.86 -23.97 37.27
CA GLY A 506 -1.13 -22.78 37.69
C GLY A 506 0.33 -23.07 38.08
N ILE A 507 0.99 -22.07 38.66
CA ILE A 507 2.32 -22.20 39.27
C ILE A 507 2.17 -22.20 40.79
N ILE A 508 2.71 -23.24 41.42
CA ILE A 508 2.65 -23.44 42.87
C ILE A 508 4.01 -23.01 43.44
N SER A 509 4.03 -21.91 44.18
CA SER A 509 5.22 -21.40 44.85
C SER A 509 5.47 -22.16 46.16
N TRP A 510 5.85 -23.43 46.06
CA TRP A 510 6.07 -24.32 47.21
C TRP A 510 7.32 -24.00 48.05
N GLY A 511 8.11 -23.00 47.67
CA GLY A 511 9.24 -22.52 48.44
C GLY A 511 10.11 -21.51 47.68
N ASP A 512 11.14 -21.01 48.37
CA ASP A 512 12.10 -20.03 47.83
C ASP A 512 12.68 -20.36 46.45
N PRO A 513 12.98 -21.62 46.09
CA PRO A 513 13.56 -21.90 44.79
C PRO A 513 12.67 -21.50 43.62
N VAL A 514 11.34 -21.63 43.74
CA VAL A 514 10.41 -21.23 42.68
C VAL A 514 10.39 -19.72 42.53
N THR A 515 10.33 -18.99 43.65
CA THR A 515 10.37 -17.53 43.66
C THR A 515 11.67 -17.01 43.05
N ARG A 516 12.82 -17.59 43.41
CA ARG A 516 14.13 -17.21 42.82
C ARG A 516 14.17 -17.42 41.31
N VAL A 517 13.62 -18.52 40.80
CA VAL A 517 13.57 -18.79 39.35
C VAL A 517 12.70 -17.75 38.62
N LEU A 518 11.57 -17.35 39.22
CA LEU A 518 10.70 -16.32 38.65
C LEU A 518 11.35 -14.93 38.72
N ASP A 519 12.01 -14.60 39.84
CA ASP A 519 12.74 -13.34 40.03
C ASP A 519 13.92 -13.23 39.04
N ASP A 520 14.70 -14.30 38.88
CA ASP A 520 15.78 -14.39 37.88
C ASP A 520 15.21 -14.26 36.45
N GLY A 521 14.05 -14.88 36.20
CA GLY A 521 13.31 -14.76 34.94
C GLY A 521 12.92 -13.32 34.63
N GLU A 522 12.36 -12.60 35.60
CA GLU A 522 11.99 -11.18 35.47
C GLU A 522 13.21 -10.30 35.21
N LEU A 523 14.34 -10.53 35.90
CA LEU A 523 15.60 -9.81 35.65
C LEU A 523 16.09 -10.01 34.20
N LEU A 524 15.97 -11.22 33.67
CA LEU A 524 16.37 -11.56 32.30
C LEU A 524 15.44 -10.94 31.25
N VAL A 525 14.14 -10.91 31.55
CA VAL A 525 13.14 -10.19 30.73
C VAL A 525 13.47 -8.70 30.70
N GLN A 526 13.78 -8.09 31.85
CA GLN A 526 14.16 -6.68 31.92
C GLN A 526 15.46 -6.40 31.18
N GLN A 527 16.44 -7.29 31.24
CA GLN A 527 17.66 -7.20 30.45
C GLN A 527 17.36 -7.21 28.95
N ALA A 528 16.52 -8.13 28.49
CA ALA A 528 16.11 -8.21 27.08
C ALA A 528 15.32 -6.97 26.64
N LYS A 529 14.55 -6.34 27.52
CA LYS A 529 13.74 -5.15 27.21
C LYS A 529 14.58 -3.86 27.20
N ASN A 530 15.44 -3.67 28.19
CA ASN A 530 16.12 -2.39 28.44
C ASN A 530 17.50 -2.28 27.79
N SER A 531 18.20 -3.40 27.55
CA SER A 531 19.54 -3.38 26.98
C SER A 531 19.49 -3.20 25.46
N ASP A 532 20.30 -2.28 24.93
CA ASP A 532 20.52 -2.15 23.48
C ASP A 532 21.82 -2.84 23.04
N ARG A 533 22.71 -3.17 23.98
CA ARG A 533 23.97 -3.88 23.70
C ARG A 533 23.77 -5.38 23.54
N THR A 534 22.78 -5.93 24.22
CA THR A 534 22.44 -7.36 24.18
C THR A 534 21.03 -7.54 23.63
N PRO A 535 20.83 -7.41 22.30
CA PRO A 535 19.52 -7.56 21.67
C PRO A 535 19.03 -9.02 21.68
N LEU A 536 19.92 -9.97 21.97
CA LEU A 536 19.62 -11.39 22.12
C LEU A 536 20.01 -11.83 23.53
N VAL A 537 19.07 -12.42 24.26
CA VAL A 537 19.31 -13.05 25.56
C VAL A 537 18.81 -14.48 25.48
N SER A 538 19.69 -15.45 25.77
CA SER A 538 19.37 -16.88 25.76
C SER A 538 19.54 -17.48 27.15
N VAL A 539 18.50 -18.13 27.66
CA VAL A 539 18.39 -18.68 29.00
C VAL A 539 18.09 -20.16 28.90
N LEU A 540 18.79 -20.99 29.66
CA LEU A 540 18.49 -22.42 29.77
C LEU A 540 17.94 -22.75 31.16
N LEU A 541 16.72 -23.25 31.22
CA LEU A 541 16.14 -23.86 32.43
C LEU A 541 16.52 -25.33 32.47
N GLU A 542 17.42 -25.66 33.39
CA GLU A 542 17.84 -27.04 33.63
C GLU A 542 17.22 -27.58 34.93
N GLY A 543 17.05 -28.89 35.02
CA GLY A 543 16.60 -29.53 36.25
C GLY A 543 16.10 -30.94 36.02
N PRO A 544 15.79 -31.70 37.08
CA PRO A 544 15.31 -33.08 36.95
C PRO A 544 14.02 -33.19 36.12
N PRO A 545 13.72 -34.35 35.53
CA PRO A 545 12.46 -34.55 34.82
C PRO A 545 11.27 -34.37 35.78
N HIS A 546 10.14 -33.90 35.27
CA HIS A 546 8.91 -33.65 36.03
C HIS A 546 8.98 -32.51 37.09
N SER A 547 10.00 -31.66 37.05
CA SER A 547 10.12 -30.49 37.96
C SER A 547 9.26 -29.28 37.57
N GLY A 548 8.64 -29.27 36.39
CA GLY A 548 7.76 -28.18 35.94
C GLY A 548 8.45 -27.08 35.12
N LYS A 549 9.65 -27.33 34.57
CA LYS A 549 10.43 -26.36 33.77
C LYS A 549 9.62 -25.71 32.64
N THR A 550 8.91 -26.50 31.85
CA THR A 550 8.06 -26.01 30.74
C THR A 550 7.00 -25.02 31.24
N ALA A 551 6.36 -25.33 32.37
CA ALA A 551 5.34 -24.46 32.96
C ALA A 551 5.96 -23.15 33.48
N LEU A 552 7.14 -23.22 34.11
CA LEU A 552 7.88 -22.03 34.56
C LEU A 552 8.36 -21.18 33.37
N ALA A 553 8.88 -21.80 32.31
CA ALA A 553 9.27 -21.09 31.09
C ALA A 553 8.07 -20.38 30.44
N ALA A 554 6.92 -21.08 30.34
CA ALA A 554 5.69 -20.49 29.85
C ALA A 554 5.21 -19.34 30.73
N LYS A 555 5.36 -19.46 32.06
CA LYS A 555 4.97 -18.40 33.00
C LYS A 555 5.87 -17.16 32.89
N ILE A 556 7.19 -17.34 32.86
CA ILE A 556 8.16 -16.25 32.64
C ILE A 556 7.87 -15.56 31.29
N ALA A 557 7.57 -16.34 30.26
CA ALA A 557 7.21 -15.79 28.97
C ALA A 557 5.89 -15.00 29.00
N GLU A 558 4.86 -15.49 29.71
CA GLU A 558 3.59 -14.78 29.93
C GLU A 558 3.80 -13.45 30.69
N ASP A 559 4.50 -13.51 31.82
CA ASP A 559 4.75 -12.34 32.69
C ASP A 559 5.59 -11.27 31.99
N SER A 560 6.43 -11.67 31.02
CA SER A 560 7.19 -10.74 30.19
C SER A 560 6.33 -9.72 29.43
N ASN A 561 5.07 -10.06 29.17
CA ASN A 561 4.13 -9.25 28.41
C ASN A 561 4.66 -8.82 27.03
N PHE A 562 5.60 -9.58 26.46
CA PHE A 562 6.13 -9.29 25.14
C PHE A 562 5.04 -9.44 24.09
N PRO A 563 5.04 -8.60 23.04
CA PRO A 563 4.06 -8.67 21.97
C PRO A 563 4.02 -10.07 21.37
N PHE A 564 5.17 -10.63 20.97
CA PHE A 564 5.22 -11.95 20.35
C PHE A 564 5.82 -12.98 21.31
N ILE A 565 5.03 -13.98 21.68
CA ILE A 565 5.51 -15.13 22.45
C ILE A 565 5.12 -16.40 21.69
N LYS A 566 6.08 -17.31 21.51
CA LYS A 566 5.83 -18.59 20.85
C LYS A 566 6.57 -19.74 21.54
N ILE A 567 5.85 -20.82 21.79
CA ILE A 567 6.40 -22.06 22.33
C ILE A 567 6.68 -23.02 21.15
N CYS A 568 7.95 -23.36 20.98
CA CYS A 568 8.45 -24.39 20.09
C CYS A 568 8.54 -25.71 20.87
N SER A 569 7.46 -26.49 20.83
CA SER A 569 7.36 -27.79 21.48
C SER A 569 7.42 -28.94 20.48
N PRO A 570 8.01 -30.10 20.84
CA PRO A 570 8.03 -31.30 20.00
C PRO A 570 6.65 -31.84 19.64
N ASP A 571 5.62 -31.54 20.45
CA ASP A 571 4.22 -31.98 20.25
C ASP A 571 3.64 -31.58 18.88
N LYS A 572 3.99 -30.39 18.39
CA LYS A 572 3.56 -29.82 17.10
C LYS A 572 4.39 -30.34 15.92
N MET A 573 5.45 -31.11 16.18
CA MET A 573 6.41 -31.60 15.18
C MET A 573 6.48 -33.13 15.14
N ILE A 574 5.46 -33.82 15.65
CA ILE A 574 5.40 -35.29 15.65
C ILE A 574 5.36 -35.80 14.21
N GLY A 575 6.24 -36.76 13.89
CA GLY A 575 6.33 -37.40 12.57
C GLY A 575 7.06 -36.56 11.51
N PHE A 576 7.60 -35.40 11.86
CA PHE A 576 8.39 -34.59 10.94
C PHE A 576 9.77 -35.21 10.70
N SER A 577 10.23 -35.14 9.45
CA SER A 577 11.64 -35.39 9.12
C SER A 577 12.52 -34.29 9.71
N GLU A 578 13.83 -34.54 9.81
CA GLU A 578 14.81 -33.58 10.34
C GLU A 578 14.74 -32.24 9.60
N THR A 579 14.60 -32.29 8.26
CA THR A 579 14.45 -31.10 7.41
C THR A 579 13.16 -30.34 7.72
N ALA A 580 12.05 -31.04 7.89
CA ALA A 580 10.77 -30.42 8.22
C ALA A 580 10.79 -29.78 9.61
N LYS A 581 11.42 -30.42 10.60
CA LYS A 581 11.67 -29.82 11.93
C LYS A 581 12.51 -28.55 11.82
N CYS A 582 13.61 -28.58 11.07
CA CYS A 582 14.45 -27.40 10.86
C CYS A 582 13.68 -26.26 10.19
N GLN A 583 12.85 -26.55 9.19
CA GLN A 583 12.00 -25.54 8.55
C GLN A 583 10.95 -24.96 9.50
N ALA A 584 10.35 -25.78 10.36
CA ALA A 584 9.40 -25.33 11.36
C ALA A 584 10.05 -24.43 12.41
N ILE A 585 11.21 -24.84 12.95
CA ILE A 585 12.00 -24.02 13.90
C ILE A 585 12.41 -22.71 13.22
N LYS A 586 12.98 -22.77 12.01
CA LYS A 586 13.37 -21.58 11.25
C LYS A 586 12.20 -20.62 11.07
N LYS A 587 11.02 -21.11 10.72
CA LYS A 587 9.81 -20.29 10.58
C LYS A 587 9.44 -19.59 11.88
N ILE A 588 9.50 -20.27 13.03
CA ILE A 588 9.21 -19.68 14.35
C ILE A 588 10.17 -18.52 14.64
N PHE A 589 11.46 -18.70 14.39
CA PHE A 589 12.46 -17.64 14.59
C PHE A 589 12.30 -16.49 13.58
N ASP A 590 12.04 -16.79 12.31
CA ASP A 590 11.80 -15.78 11.28
C ASP A 590 10.54 -14.94 11.59
N ASP A 591 9.51 -15.54 12.17
CA ASP A 591 8.33 -14.82 12.67
C ASP A 591 8.64 -14.01 13.94
N ALA A 592 9.45 -14.55 14.86
CA ALA A 592 9.90 -13.82 16.05
C ALA A 592 10.73 -12.58 15.69
N TYR A 593 11.53 -12.66 14.61
CA TYR A 593 12.29 -11.54 14.09
C TYR A 593 11.43 -10.45 13.46
N LYS A 594 10.12 -10.63 13.24
CA LYS A 594 9.25 -9.56 12.71
C LYS A 594 8.77 -8.61 13.81
N SER A 595 8.71 -9.09 15.05
CA SER A 595 8.29 -8.30 16.21
C SER A 595 9.43 -7.43 16.74
N GLN A 596 9.09 -6.30 17.37
CA GLN A 596 10.07 -5.44 18.07
C GLN A 596 10.62 -6.13 19.33
N LEU A 597 9.75 -6.81 20.07
CA LEU A 597 10.09 -7.61 21.24
C LEU A 597 9.46 -8.99 21.06
N SER A 598 10.25 -10.04 21.20
CA SER A 598 9.79 -11.41 21.09
C SER A 598 10.41 -12.34 22.14
N CYS A 599 9.63 -13.32 22.60
CA CYS A 599 10.08 -14.41 23.46
C CYS A 599 9.79 -15.75 22.76
N VAL A 600 10.83 -16.58 22.61
CA VAL A 600 10.70 -17.93 22.04
C VAL A 600 11.09 -18.93 23.11
N VAL A 601 10.15 -19.81 23.47
CA VAL A 601 10.41 -20.93 24.38
C VAL A 601 10.71 -22.16 23.55
N VAL A 602 11.90 -22.74 23.70
CA VAL A 602 12.29 -24.00 23.07
C VAL A 602 12.16 -25.11 24.12
N ASP A 603 11.08 -25.87 24.03
CA ASP A 603 10.73 -26.85 25.05
C ASP A 603 11.34 -28.24 24.77
N ASP A 604 11.76 -28.92 25.84
CA ASP A 604 12.36 -30.25 25.86
C ASP A 604 13.38 -30.44 24.71
N ILE A 605 14.49 -29.71 24.76
CA ILE A 605 15.50 -29.69 23.69
C ILE A 605 15.97 -31.11 23.33
N GLU A 606 16.16 -31.99 24.32
CA GLU A 606 16.53 -33.39 24.07
C GLU A 606 15.51 -34.17 23.21
N ARG A 607 14.22 -33.83 23.28
CA ARG A 607 13.16 -34.43 22.46
C ARG A 607 13.10 -33.83 21.07
N LEU A 608 13.34 -32.52 20.93
CA LEU A 608 13.46 -31.89 19.60
C LEU A 608 14.60 -32.51 18.78
N LEU A 609 15.72 -32.83 19.44
CA LEU A 609 16.89 -33.49 18.87
C LEU A 609 16.73 -35.00 18.67
N ASP A 610 15.59 -35.59 19.03
CA ASP A 610 15.36 -37.04 19.03
C ASP A 610 16.45 -37.84 19.79
N TYR A 611 16.98 -37.28 20.89
CA TYR A 611 18.12 -37.86 21.60
C TYR A 611 17.73 -39.15 22.34
N VAL A 612 18.46 -40.23 22.05
CA VAL A 612 18.31 -41.55 22.69
C VAL A 612 19.62 -41.96 23.36
N PRO A 613 19.61 -42.39 24.65
CA PRO A 613 20.83 -42.74 25.38
C PRO A 613 21.43 -44.10 24.96
N ILE A 614 20.65 -45.00 24.33
CA ILE A 614 21.12 -46.31 23.88
C ILE A 614 21.83 -46.14 22.53
N GLY A 615 23.15 -45.95 22.58
CA GLY A 615 23.99 -45.54 21.46
C GLY A 615 23.62 -44.11 21.08
N PRO A 616 24.42 -43.08 21.44
CA PRO A 616 24.00 -41.68 21.39
C PRO A 616 23.63 -41.27 19.96
N ARG A 617 22.34 -41.40 19.66
CA ARG A 617 21.73 -41.05 18.38
C ARG A 617 20.89 -39.82 18.62
N PHE A 618 21.11 -38.83 17.76
CA PHE A 618 20.39 -37.57 17.76
C PHE A 618 20.41 -36.99 16.35
N SER A 619 19.49 -36.07 16.08
CA SER A 619 19.46 -35.36 14.81
C SER A 619 20.50 -34.22 14.82
N ASN A 620 21.65 -34.47 14.20
CA ASN A 620 22.71 -33.45 14.09
C ASN A 620 22.25 -32.25 13.26
N LEU A 621 21.38 -32.45 12.25
CA LEU A 621 20.87 -31.34 11.43
C LEU A 621 20.10 -30.33 12.29
N VAL A 622 19.22 -30.82 13.18
CA VAL A 622 18.43 -29.97 14.09
C VAL A 622 19.35 -29.30 15.13
N LEU A 623 20.36 -30.02 15.63
CA LEU A 623 21.35 -29.50 16.57
C LEU A 623 22.09 -28.28 15.99
N GLN A 624 22.66 -28.43 14.79
CA GLN A 624 23.40 -27.36 14.13
C GLN A 624 22.50 -26.16 13.81
N ALA A 625 21.26 -26.41 13.37
CA ALA A 625 20.29 -25.36 13.12
C ALA A 625 19.99 -24.56 14.41
N LEU A 626 19.77 -25.23 15.54
CA LEU A 626 19.52 -24.57 16.83
C LEU A 626 20.73 -23.79 17.32
N LEU A 627 21.95 -24.34 17.23
CA LEU A 627 23.18 -23.62 17.63
C LEU A 627 23.37 -22.32 16.84
N VAL A 628 23.06 -22.33 15.54
CA VAL A 628 23.10 -21.11 14.72
C VAL A 628 22.02 -20.11 15.14
N LEU A 629 20.80 -20.58 15.39
CA LEU A 629 19.68 -19.72 15.78
C LEU A 629 19.86 -19.10 17.17
N LEU A 630 20.45 -19.83 18.13
CA LEU A 630 20.78 -19.33 19.47
C LEU A 630 21.85 -18.22 19.47
N LYS A 631 22.69 -18.16 18.43
CA LYS A 631 23.76 -17.15 18.28
C LYS A 631 23.42 -16.04 17.28
N LYS A 632 22.35 -16.19 16.50
CA LYS A 632 21.99 -15.24 15.44
C LYS A 632 21.33 -13.99 16.05
N PRO A 633 21.95 -12.80 15.97
CA PRO A 633 21.33 -11.59 16.47
C PRO A 633 20.10 -11.20 15.63
N PRO A 634 19.03 -10.65 16.25
CA PRO A 634 17.91 -10.12 15.51
C PRO A 634 18.30 -8.86 14.70
N PRO A 635 17.53 -8.48 13.66
CA PRO A 635 17.75 -7.25 12.92
C PRO A 635 17.71 -6.00 13.81
N HIS A 636 18.31 -4.89 13.35
CA HIS A 636 18.42 -3.65 14.12
C HIS A 636 17.06 -3.18 14.68
N GLY A 637 17.07 -2.80 15.97
CA GLY A 637 15.88 -2.29 16.67
C GLY A 637 14.90 -3.36 17.16
N ARG A 638 15.22 -4.66 16.96
CA ARG A 638 14.41 -5.79 17.44
C ARG A 638 15.16 -6.54 18.54
N LYS A 639 14.45 -7.06 19.54
CA LYS A 639 15.02 -7.78 20.68
C LYS A 639 14.35 -9.14 20.85
N LEU A 640 15.15 -10.15 21.19
CA LEU A 640 14.72 -11.54 21.29
C LEU A 640 15.19 -12.16 22.61
N LEU A 641 14.26 -12.74 23.36
CA LEU A 641 14.51 -13.60 24.51
C LEU A 641 14.27 -15.06 24.09
N ILE A 642 15.23 -15.94 24.36
CA ILE A 642 15.10 -17.37 24.11
C ILE A 642 15.16 -18.11 25.45
N ILE A 643 14.16 -18.94 25.74
CA ILE A 643 14.14 -19.80 26.93
C ILE A 643 14.17 -21.25 26.49
N GLY A 644 15.28 -21.94 26.71
CA GLY A 644 15.39 -23.38 26.50
C GLY A 644 15.02 -24.15 27.75
N THR A 645 14.38 -25.32 27.62
CA THR A 645 14.20 -26.26 28.74
C THR A 645 14.89 -27.57 28.46
N THR A 646 15.51 -28.15 29.50
CA THR A 646 16.11 -29.48 29.42
C THR A 646 16.03 -30.24 30.73
N SER A 647 15.83 -31.55 30.65
CA SER A 647 15.95 -32.47 31.77
C SER A 647 17.33 -33.12 31.91
N ARG A 648 18.21 -32.96 30.91
CA ARG A 648 19.54 -33.61 30.88
C ARG A 648 20.63 -32.63 30.47
N LYS A 649 21.16 -31.91 31.47
CA LYS A 649 22.29 -31.00 31.31
C LYS A 649 23.52 -31.69 30.72
N ASP A 650 23.85 -32.88 31.24
CA ASP A 650 25.09 -33.60 30.89
C ASP A 650 25.22 -33.83 29.38
N VAL A 651 24.09 -34.15 28.72
CA VAL A 651 24.02 -34.37 27.27
C VAL A 651 24.27 -33.09 26.49
N LEU A 652 23.68 -31.98 26.93
CA LEU A 652 23.87 -30.67 26.29
C LEU A 652 25.28 -30.12 26.47
N GLN A 653 25.95 -30.51 27.56
CA GLN A 653 27.35 -30.21 27.80
C GLN A 653 28.25 -30.90 26.78
N GLU A 654 28.03 -32.20 26.53
CA GLU A 654 28.77 -32.96 25.50
C GLU A 654 28.52 -32.42 24.07
N MET A 655 27.35 -31.82 23.83
CA MET A 655 26.99 -31.23 22.54
C MET A 655 27.43 -29.76 22.37
N GLU A 656 28.17 -29.19 23.34
CA GLU A 656 28.60 -27.78 23.37
C GLU A 656 27.44 -26.76 23.25
N MET A 657 26.21 -27.18 23.57
CA MET A 657 25.04 -26.32 23.48
C MET A 657 24.90 -25.41 24.69
N LEU A 658 25.45 -25.79 25.84
CA LEU A 658 25.47 -24.95 27.04
C LEU A 658 26.17 -23.61 26.79
N ASP A 659 27.29 -23.62 26.06
CA ASP A 659 28.07 -22.42 25.74
C ASP A 659 27.37 -21.48 24.74
N ALA A 660 26.30 -21.94 24.09
CA ALA A 660 25.45 -21.11 23.24
C ALA A 660 24.40 -20.32 24.05
N PHE A 661 24.08 -20.75 25.27
CA PHE A 661 23.20 -20.02 26.17
C PHE A 661 23.97 -18.96 26.97
N SER A 662 23.34 -17.81 27.18
CA SER A 662 23.95 -16.69 27.91
C SER A 662 23.98 -16.96 29.42
N THR A 663 22.95 -17.62 29.94
CA THR A 663 22.84 -17.98 31.35
C THR A 663 22.07 -19.29 31.52
N MET A 664 22.27 -19.91 32.68
CA MET A 664 21.59 -21.13 33.09
C MET A 664 20.90 -20.90 34.44
N VAL A 665 19.64 -21.33 34.53
CA VAL A 665 18.85 -21.27 35.77
C VAL A 665 18.46 -22.69 36.16
N HIS A 666 18.81 -23.08 37.38
CA HIS A 666 18.53 -24.42 37.90
C HIS A 666 17.16 -24.47 38.58
N VAL A 667 16.32 -25.40 38.15
CA VAL A 667 15.00 -25.69 38.74
C VAL A 667 15.12 -26.96 39.59
N PRO A 668 15.25 -26.83 40.92
CA PRO A 668 15.39 -27.99 41.80
C PRO A 668 14.06 -28.70 42.01
N ASN A 669 14.15 -29.97 42.38
CA ASN A 669 13.01 -30.72 42.91
C ASN A 669 12.74 -30.36 44.38
N ILE A 670 11.57 -30.78 44.87
CA ILE A 670 11.20 -30.66 46.29
C ILE A 670 12.15 -31.55 47.10
N ALA A 671 12.98 -30.90 47.94
CA ALA A 671 14.08 -31.52 48.67
C ALA A 671 13.77 -31.84 50.15
N THR A 672 12.89 -31.04 50.77
CA THR A 672 12.61 -31.09 52.21
C THR A 672 11.14 -31.44 52.46
N GLY A 673 10.88 -32.08 53.60
CA GLY A 673 9.52 -32.32 54.07
C GLY A 673 8.71 -31.03 54.24
N ASP A 674 9.35 -29.92 54.62
CA ASP A 674 8.68 -28.63 54.80
C ASP A 674 8.20 -28.05 53.45
N HIS A 675 9.04 -28.08 52.41
CA HIS A 675 8.65 -27.69 51.04
C HIS A 675 7.52 -28.59 50.49
N LEU A 676 7.55 -29.88 50.83
CA LEU A 676 6.49 -30.80 50.44
C LEU A 676 5.17 -30.46 51.13
N MET A 677 5.21 -30.12 52.42
CA MET A 677 4.01 -29.73 53.16
C MET A 677 3.43 -28.42 52.64
N GLU A 678 4.27 -27.42 52.35
CA GLU A 678 3.86 -26.17 51.73
C GLU A 678 3.17 -26.42 50.38
N ALA A 679 3.76 -27.26 49.53
CA ALA A 679 3.14 -27.65 48.25
C ALA A 679 1.76 -28.29 48.45
N LEU A 680 1.62 -29.18 49.42
CA LEU A 680 0.35 -29.88 49.73
C LEU A 680 -0.71 -28.94 50.31
N GLU A 681 -0.28 -27.94 51.09
CA GLU A 681 -1.16 -26.92 51.66
C GLU A 681 -1.72 -26.00 50.57
N LEU A 682 -0.85 -25.49 49.69
CA LEU A 682 -1.25 -24.67 48.55
C LEU A 682 -2.19 -25.40 47.58
N LEU A 683 -1.99 -26.72 47.40
CA LEU A 683 -2.86 -27.56 46.58
C LEU A 683 -4.21 -27.88 47.23
N GLY A 684 -4.34 -27.74 48.55
CA GLY A 684 -5.59 -27.94 49.27
C GLY A 684 -6.20 -29.35 49.20
N SER A 685 -5.45 -30.36 48.73
CA SER A 685 -6.00 -31.68 48.40
C SER A 685 -6.26 -32.58 49.62
N PHE A 686 -5.52 -32.38 50.72
CA PHE A 686 -5.65 -33.15 51.96
C PHE A 686 -6.23 -32.30 53.10
N LYS A 687 -6.99 -32.93 54.00
CA LYS A 687 -7.51 -32.27 55.22
C LYS A 687 -6.40 -32.03 56.24
N ASP A 688 -6.61 -31.12 57.18
CA ASP A 688 -5.59 -30.77 58.19
C ASP A 688 -5.13 -31.98 59.04
N LYS A 689 -6.04 -32.90 59.36
CA LYS A 689 -5.70 -34.16 60.07
C LYS A 689 -4.80 -35.07 59.24
N GLU A 690 -5.06 -35.15 57.93
CA GLU A 690 -4.28 -35.93 56.98
C GLU A 690 -2.90 -35.29 56.78
N ARG A 691 -2.85 -33.96 56.61
CA ARG A 691 -1.61 -33.19 56.53
C ARG A 691 -0.74 -33.35 57.77
N ASN A 692 -1.31 -33.29 58.98
CA ASN A 692 -0.56 -33.54 60.21
C ASN A 692 0.06 -34.94 60.27
N THR A 693 -0.68 -35.94 59.78
CA THR A 693 -0.19 -37.33 59.70
C THR A 693 0.94 -37.46 58.69
N ILE A 694 0.83 -36.80 57.54
CA ILE A 694 1.90 -36.74 56.53
C ILE A 694 3.11 -36.01 57.11
N ALA A 695 2.93 -34.84 57.70
CA ALA A 695 3.98 -34.02 58.30
C ALA A 695 4.80 -34.78 59.33
N GLN A 696 4.16 -35.55 60.23
CA GLN A 696 4.87 -36.40 61.19
C GLN A 696 5.77 -37.45 60.51
N ASN A 697 5.38 -37.94 59.34
CA ASN A 697 6.15 -38.94 58.60
C ASN A 697 7.23 -38.35 57.70
N VAL A 698 7.10 -37.09 57.26
CA VAL A 698 8.09 -36.45 56.35
C VAL A 698 9.03 -35.46 57.06
N LYS A 699 8.71 -35.03 58.29
CA LYS A 699 9.55 -34.09 59.04
C LYS A 699 10.93 -34.70 59.34
N GLY A 700 11.98 -34.00 58.94
CA GLY A 700 13.37 -34.46 59.06
C GLY A 700 13.82 -35.46 58.00
N ARG A 701 12.96 -35.86 57.05
CA ARG A 701 13.33 -36.72 55.92
C ARG A 701 13.73 -35.90 54.69
N LYS A 702 14.72 -36.39 53.97
CA LYS A 702 15.03 -35.88 52.63
C LYS A 702 14.07 -36.52 51.63
N VAL A 703 13.48 -35.68 50.80
CA VAL A 703 12.58 -36.09 49.72
C VAL A 703 13.25 -35.66 48.41
N TRP A 704 13.09 -36.43 47.35
CA TRP A 704 13.48 -35.99 46.02
C TRP A 704 12.32 -36.26 45.06
N ILE A 705 11.44 -35.27 44.89
CA ILE A 705 10.28 -35.42 44.00
C ILE A 705 10.02 -34.15 43.18
N GLY A 706 9.69 -34.33 41.90
CA GLY A 706 9.26 -33.23 41.03
C GLY A 706 7.78 -32.91 41.22
N ILE A 707 7.40 -31.64 41.07
CA ILE A 707 6.02 -31.16 41.30
C ILE A 707 4.99 -31.87 40.40
N LYS A 708 5.32 -32.15 39.13
CA LYS A 708 4.41 -32.82 38.20
C LYS A 708 4.16 -34.28 38.61
N LYS A 709 5.19 -34.94 39.15
CA LYS A 709 5.05 -36.30 39.69
C LYS A 709 4.28 -36.29 41.01
N LEU A 710 4.52 -35.32 41.88
CA LEU A 710 3.79 -35.13 43.13
C LEU A 710 2.29 -35.01 42.88
N LEU A 711 1.86 -34.17 41.93
CA LEU A 711 0.45 -34.02 41.54
C LEU A 711 -0.19 -35.36 41.14
N MET A 712 0.52 -36.17 40.35
CA MET A 712 0.06 -37.51 39.97
C MET A 712 -0.08 -38.43 41.20
N LEU A 713 0.87 -38.40 42.15
CA LEU A 713 0.79 -39.21 43.36
C LEU A 713 -0.37 -38.80 44.27
N ILE A 714 -0.63 -37.50 44.38
CA ILE A 714 -1.77 -36.96 45.13
C ILE A 714 -3.06 -37.47 44.52
N GLU A 715 -3.24 -37.28 43.20
CA GLU A 715 -4.47 -37.65 42.51
C GLU A 715 -4.74 -39.16 42.60
N MET A 716 -3.72 -39.99 42.38
CA MET A 716 -3.84 -41.45 42.55
C MET A 716 -4.23 -41.85 43.97
N SER A 717 -3.78 -41.10 44.98
CA SER A 717 -4.08 -41.39 46.38
C SER A 717 -5.49 -40.93 46.77
N LEU A 718 -6.01 -39.85 46.16
CA LEU A 718 -7.37 -39.34 46.41
C LEU A 718 -8.46 -40.29 45.91
N GLN A 719 -8.17 -41.10 44.90
CA GLN A 719 -9.09 -42.12 44.37
C GLN A 719 -9.33 -43.30 45.34
N MET A 720 -8.50 -43.45 46.38
CA MET A 720 -8.70 -44.44 47.45
C MET A 720 -9.74 -43.97 48.47
N ASP A 721 -10.33 -44.92 49.19
CA ASP A 721 -11.22 -44.60 50.30
C ASP A 721 -10.54 -43.68 51.32
N PRO A 722 -11.27 -42.75 51.97
CA PRO A 722 -10.71 -41.72 52.84
C PRO A 722 -9.71 -42.22 53.89
N GLU A 723 -9.91 -43.42 54.44
CA GLU A 723 -9.04 -44.02 55.46
C GLU A 723 -7.68 -44.48 54.89
N TYR A 724 -7.60 -44.80 53.61
CA TYR A 724 -6.39 -45.34 52.97
C TYR A 724 -5.60 -44.29 52.18
N ARG A 725 -6.14 -43.09 51.93
CA ARG A 725 -5.50 -42.03 51.13
C ARG A 725 -4.09 -41.69 51.58
N VAL A 726 -3.94 -41.38 52.87
CA VAL A 726 -2.65 -40.99 53.47
C VAL A 726 -1.65 -42.14 53.41
N ARG A 727 -2.10 -43.36 53.72
CA ARG A 727 -1.23 -44.55 53.69
C ARG A 727 -0.76 -44.85 52.28
N LYS A 728 -1.63 -44.72 51.27
CA LYS A 728 -1.27 -44.92 49.86
C LYS A 728 -0.30 -43.85 49.38
N PHE A 729 -0.54 -42.58 49.71
CA PHE A 729 0.35 -41.48 49.36
C PHE A 729 1.76 -41.68 49.93
N LEU A 730 1.87 -42.01 51.23
CA LEU A 730 3.17 -42.27 51.86
C LEU A 730 3.89 -43.51 51.30
N ALA A 731 3.14 -44.54 50.88
CA ALA A 731 3.73 -45.70 50.21
C ALA A 731 4.31 -45.33 48.84
N LEU A 732 3.54 -44.60 48.02
CA LEU A 732 3.99 -44.12 46.71
C LEU A 732 5.18 -43.15 46.82
N LEU A 733 5.17 -42.27 47.83
CA LEU A 733 6.28 -41.34 48.08
C LEU A 733 7.59 -42.07 48.44
N ARG A 734 7.51 -43.21 49.14
CA ARG A 734 8.68 -44.06 49.44
C ARG A 734 9.23 -44.76 48.20
N GLU A 735 8.36 -45.21 47.30
CA GLU A 735 8.79 -45.87 46.06
C GLU A 735 9.51 -44.91 45.09
N GLU A 736 9.10 -43.63 45.06
CA GLU A 736 9.54 -42.66 44.04
C GLU A 736 10.67 -41.71 44.48
N GLY A 737 11.15 -41.78 45.73
CA GLY A 737 12.33 -40.98 46.12
C GLY A 737 12.43 -40.45 47.55
N ALA A 738 11.64 -40.96 48.51
CA ALA A 738 11.98 -40.78 49.93
C ALA A 738 12.91 -41.92 50.37
N SER A 739 14.11 -41.59 50.88
CA SER A 739 15.05 -42.60 51.37
C SER A 739 14.39 -43.55 52.39
N PRO A 740 14.60 -44.87 52.29
CA PRO A 740 14.15 -45.80 53.32
C PRO A 740 14.84 -45.47 54.65
N LEU A 741 14.15 -45.79 55.76
CA LEU A 741 14.74 -45.74 57.10
C LEU A 741 15.98 -46.64 57.12
N ASP A 742 17.13 -46.09 57.48
CA ASP A 742 18.16 -46.86 58.20
C ASP A 742 17.70 -47.02 59.66
#